data_AF-A0A817VFP2-F1
#
_entry.id   AF-A0A817VFP2-F1
#
_cell.length_a   1.000
_cell.length_b   1.000
_cell.length_c   1.000
_cell.angle_alpha   90.00
_cell.angle_beta   90.00
_cell.angle_gamma   90.00
#
_symmetry.space_group_name_H-M   'P 1'
#
loop_
_entity.id
_entity.type
_entity.pdbx_description
1 polymer ?
#
loop_
_entity_poly.entity_id
_entity_poly.type
_entity_poly.pdbx_seq_one_letter_code
_entity_poly.pdbx_strand_id
1 'polypeptide(L)'
;MVKSDCKKRLVAIQDKDVQIELTAITFDDQQTNTQQHAMSKDVEIKSGSPHKFDNLDLNMNGEELPDQTQAAAVMIDSDNAPGDSMTNNRRIVEAITEESNLKIKNVMNDIRADLGPIVGYAAEPLLPLFKACAPLTNVLYNLSFYVQMALNETPEVPPDGLTIDESAAIRLYTIEWDEPHQSLYSTLNYTLHNCPCVDLRPYFKYLKLFLTALVKLPCVAQVTIWRGITKDLSAEFSPDTLVTWRAFSSCTSALTVLESNIYLGNTGARTLLSVEVINGRTIRAHSHFATEDEILLLPGTRMVVQSQLNPAPDLYIIHLKQIIPEEILLEPPFEGARLYPKMKRYWYQKKRYTLPICLLAAFLIGGAILGSILASILRKNNPVLANVCMNPYTAFTISDTGQSPISVVSGYFNNDNKRDLAVLNQKDKSIDILLGNKDGTFPTPITVFTGLAPYIVITADFNNDNIQDLAVGNANGQSISVLLGNGGGTFQSQTQYSAGKGSRSLISGYFNNDTYLDVIVANYDDNTISILLGNDDGTLQDQTVHAVGISPNSVAAGDFNNDSKLDIAVVNQGNNTISVLLGNGDGTFQTLDTYLVGNFPDSAITRDFNNDKHLDLAVANFGDYNVGVLLGNGNGTFQAQIMYEAGNGPNSIISADFNNDNQLDLIVANWFDNATSVLLGDGNGTFSTPQVYRAGYAPSGVVAADFNNDNLLDLAATNLYGNTLSLLVRVANGSVQPMIQYAAGMYPRSIVATDFNGDNKTDLIVVNQGDSDIMLMLGNGDGTFQGRLPYIILQTPSSMALGDFNNENKSDLILTNLNSTVEILLDYSYGTFYTNWTFDTGGSPSAAISDDFNNDMKMDLAVANMYNNSVSILLGCGNGTFQNQMTFLTGKIPVSLTSGDFNNDKKRDLAVANNDGSNISVLFGNGDGTFQSQSMYKSGINSKCIISVDLNNDRILDLVVANQGENTISVLFGNKDGTFQTQIKYGAGNGPVVVVSADFNLDKIMDIAVLNQYSNNINILFGDGNMTFPTRNSLVTGIWPSAIIVDDFNNDGKSDLAVINERSNTFMIYLNSCI
;
A
#
# COMPACT_ATOMS: atom_id res chain seq x y z
N MET A 1 -34.08 58.80 -10.57
CA MET A 1 -33.78 57.96 -9.39
C MET A 1 -32.87 56.83 -9.86
N VAL A 2 -31.56 57.11 -9.91
CA VAL A 2 -30.48 56.25 -10.42
C VAL A 2 -29.16 56.82 -9.86
N LYS A 3 -28.30 55.96 -9.26
CA LYS A 3 -26.84 56.07 -8.99
C LYS A 3 -26.37 57.32 -8.20
N SER A 4 -25.29 57.40 -7.44
CA SER A 4 -24.05 56.64 -7.23
C SER A 4 -23.30 57.31 -6.04
N ASP A 5 -22.37 56.56 -5.45
CA ASP A 5 -21.09 57.02 -4.90
C ASP A 5 -20.94 57.93 -3.65
N CYS A 6 -20.10 57.37 -2.76
CA CYS A 6 -19.02 57.97 -1.97
C CYS A 6 -19.35 58.98 -0.84
N LYS A 7 -18.99 58.60 0.41
CA LYS A 7 -18.02 59.35 1.25
C LYS A 7 -17.78 58.68 2.61
N LYS A 8 -16.50 58.42 2.93
CA LYS A 8 -15.78 59.17 3.98
C LYS A 8 -14.26 59.10 3.73
N ARG A 9 -13.61 60.25 3.96
CA ARG A 9 -12.24 60.65 3.56
C ARG A 9 -11.29 60.68 4.78
N LEU A 10 -10.01 60.39 4.50
CA LEU A 10 -8.72 61.04 4.89
C LEU A 10 -8.58 61.79 6.23
N VAL A 11 -7.44 61.90 6.94
CA VAL A 11 -6.01 61.44 6.98
C VAL A 11 -5.52 61.96 8.37
N ALA A 12 -4.71 61.28 9.20
CA ALA A 12 -3.23 61.30 9.17
C ALA A 12 -2.56 60.56 10.37
N ILE A 13 -1.31 60.11 10.14
CA ILE A 13 -0.11 60.05 11.03
C ILE A 13 0.27 58.71 11.75
N GLN A 14 1.51 58.26 11.41
CA GLN A 14 2.54 57.44 12.12
C GLN A 14 2.18 56.02 12.60
N ASP A 15 3.00 54.97 12.42
CA ASP A 15 4.48 54.89 12.41
C ASP A 15 5.01 53.79 11.45
N LYS A 16 6.05 54.16 10.69
CA LYS A 16 7.36 53.50 10.43
C LYS A 16 7.46 51.98 10.19
N ASP A 17 8.21 51.46 9.21
CA ASP A 17 9.12 52.05 8.21
C ASP A 17 9.29 51.10 7.00
N VAL A 18 9.00 51.65 5.82
CA VAL A 18 9.83 51.73 4.58
C VAL A 18 10.35 50.44 3.90
N GLN A 19 9.80 50.20 2.69
CA GLN A 19 10.42 49.51 1.55
C GLN A 19 11.37 50.46 0.75
N ILE A 20 12.32 50.02 -0.08
CA ILE A 20 12.16 49.75 -1.54
C ILE A 20 13.56 49.58 -2.22
N GLU A 21 13.61 48.66 -3.20
CA GLU A 21 14.39 48.53 -4.46
C GLU A 21 15.93 48.58 -4.61
N LEU A 22 16.43 47.49 -5.21
CA LEU A 22 17.24 47.36 -6.44
C LEU A 22 17.99 48.60 -7.00
N THR A 23 19.33 48.54 -7.10
CA THR A 23 20.13 48.39 -8.36
C THR A 23 21.65 48.50 -8.10
N ALA A 24 22.43 48.07 -9.11
CA ALA A 24 23.82 47.62 -9.05
C ALA A 24 24.93 48.70 -9.21
N ILE A 25 26.18 48.22 -9.06
CA ILE A 25 27.47 48.66 -9.69
C ILE A 25 28.53 49.38 -8.79
N THR A 26 29.60 48.59 -8.53
CA THR A 26 31.07 48.85 -8.41
C THR A 26 31.73 49.66 -7.28
N PHE A 27 32.79 49.00 -6.74
CA PHE A 27 34.11 49.45 -6.23
C PHE A 27 34.25 50.88 -5.68
N ASP A 28 34.70 51.01 -4.41
CA ASP A 28 36.09 51.38 -4.11
C ASP A 28 36.40 51.25 -2.60
N ASP A 29 37.69 51.39 -2.36
CA ASP A 29 38.61 51.01 -1.30
C ASP A 29 38.55 51.82 0.03
N GLN A 30 39.41 51.40 0.98
CA GLN A 30 39.99 52.18 2.10
C GLN A 30 39.25 52.31 3.45
N GLN A 31 39.87 51.63 4.43
CA GLN A 31 40.44 52.20 5.67
C GLN A 31 39.58 52.64 6.88
N THR A 32 39.81 51.87 7.94
CA THR A 32 40.35 52.29 9.26
C THR A 32 39.44 52.82 10.38
N ASN A 33 39.68 52.21 11.56
CA ASN A 33 39.86 52.83 12.88
C ASN A 33 38.61 53.42 13.57
N THR A 34 38.38 53.27 14.88
CA THR A 34 39.24 52.92 16.01
C THR A 34 38.39 52.75 17.28
N GLN A 35 38.90 51.94 18.23
CA GLN A 35 38.86 52.11 19.71
C GLN A 35 37.50 52.01 20.43
N GLN A 36 37.36 51.51 21.67
CA GLN A 36 38.19 51.03 22.81
C GLN A 36 37.13 50.44 23.79
N HIS A 37 37.32 49.49 24.70
CA HIS A 37 38.34 49.40 25.75
C HIS A 37 38.22 48.03 26.49
N ALA A 38 39.32 47.27 26.47
CA ALA A 38 40.20 46.91 27.59
C ALA A 38 39.74 46.13 28.86
N MET A 39 40.69 45.22 29.19
CA MET A 39 41.11 44.61 30.48
C MET A 39 40.56 43.21 30.78
N SER A 40 41.34 42.18 31.14
CA SER A 40 42.77 41.89 31.40
C SER A 40 42.80 40.45 31.98
N LYS A 41 43.81 39.56 31.99
CA LYS A 41 45.25 39.56 31.69
C LYS A 41 45.81 38.13 31.92
N ASP A 42 46.89 37.81 31.20
CA ASP A 42 48.11 37.05 31.60
C ASP A 42 48.02 35.49 31.72
N VAL A 43 48.95 34.63 31.21
CA VAL A 43 50.36 34.72 30.76
C VAL A 43 50.67 33.69 29.64
N GLU A 44 51.60 34.03 28.72
CA GLU A 44 51.65 33.54 27.34
C GLU A 44 52.98 32.89 26.83
N ILE A 45 52.83 31.94 25.90
CA ILE A 45 53.59 31.68 24.63
C ILE A 45 55.15 31.64 24.59
N LYS A 46 55.67 30.54 24.02
CA LYS A 46 56.88 30.48 23.15
C LYS A 46 56.67 29.41 22.07
N SER A 47 57.15 29.46 20.81
CA SER A 47 57.55 30.46 19.81
C SER A 47 58.37 29.66 18.77
N GLY A 48 58.11 29.79 17.47
CA GLY A 48 58.95 29.19 16.42
C GLY A 48 58.45 29.38 14.99
N SER A 49 58.75 30.54 14.40
CA SER A 49 58.93 30.79 12.95
C SER A 49 60.27 31.57 12.84
N PRO A 50 60.73 32.18 11.71
CA PRO A 50 60.28 32.25 10.29
C PRO A 50 61.52 32.05 9.33
N HIS A 51 61.64 32.30 8.03
CA HIS A 51 61.26 33.34 7.03
C HIS A 51 61.52 32.74 5.61
N LYS A 52 60.89 33.05 4.46
CA LYS A 52 60.42 34.26 3.71
C LYS A 52 61.39 34.74 2.58
N PHE A 53 60.82 34.92 1.37
CA PHE A 53 61.17 35.83 0.24
C PHE A 53 62.39 35.51 -0.67
N ASP A 54 62.47 35.84 -1.99
CA ASP A 54 61.78 36.79 -2.89
C ASP A 54 62.02 36.50 -4.41
N ASN A 55 61.02 36.86 -5.26
CA ASN A 55 60.97 37.54 -6.58
C ASN A 55 61.81 37.26 -7.87
N LEU A 56 61.07 37.24 -9.02
CA LEU A 56 61.22 37.87 -10.39
C LEU A 56 62.58 37.75 -11.16
N ASP A 57 62.72 37.70 -12.50
CA ASP A 57 61.94 38.23 -13.64
C ASP A 57 62.52 37.77 -15.02
N LEU A 58 61.74 37.97 -16.09
CA LEU A 58 62.06 38.34 -17.50
C LEU A 58 62.54 37.36 -18.62
N ASN A 59 61.85 37.51 -19.76
CA ASN A 59 62.00 37.01 -21.14
C ASN A 59 63.29 37.43 -21.89
N MET A 60 63.70 36.64 -22.90
CA MET A 60 64.16 37.08 -24.25
C MET A 60 64.22 35.92 -25.29
N ASN A 61 64.23 36.30 -26.58
CA ASN A 61 63.85 35.62 -27.83
C ASN A 61 64.84 34.63 -28.51
N GLY A 62 64.31 33.85 -29.49
CA GLY A 62 64.91 33.44 -30.81
C GLY A 62 65.98 32.33 -30.81
N GLU A 63 66.14 31.41 -31.77
CA GLU A 63 65.72 31.22 -33.17
C GLU A 63 65.81 29.72 -33.62
N GLU A 64 65.27 29.45 -34.83
CA GLU A 64 65.62 28.44 -35.86
C GLU A 64 64.78 27.15 -36.10
N LEU A 65 64.27 27.11 -37.35
CA LEU A 65 63.65 26.06 -38.20
C LEU A 65 64.75 25.16 -38.85
N PRO A 66 64.49 24.02 -39.59
CA PRO A 66 63.39 23.88 -40.55
C PRO A 66 62.80 22.47 -40.91
N ASP A 67 61.74 22.53 -41.72
CA ASP A 67 61.40 21.74 -42.93
C ASP A 67 60.84 20.29 -42.92
N GLN A 68 59.55 20.21 -43.31
CA GLN A 68 58.98 19.67 -44.58
C GLN A 68 59.12 18.16 -44.89
N THR A 69 58.19 17.42 -45.53
CA THR A 69 56.98 17.59 -46.39
C THR A 69 56.37 16.16 -46.53
N GLN A 70 55.22 15.78 -47.12
CA GLN A 70 54.21 16.29 -48.07
C GLN A 70 53.03 15.27 -48.04
N ALA A 71 51.77 15.70 -47.91
CA ALA A 71 50.76 15.93 -48.98
C ALA A 71 49.77 14.74 -49.17
N ALA A 72 48.50 14.92 -49.52
CA ALA A 72 47.81 16.09 -50.06
C ALA A 72 46.33 16.14 -49.60
N ALA A 73 45.88 17.38 -49.38
CA ALA A 73 44.52 17.80 -49.13
C ALA A 73 43.73 18.02 -50.44
N VAL A 74 42.40 18.03 -50.35
CA VAL A 74 41.58 18.98 -51.11
C VAL A 74 41.07 20.01 -50.11
N MET A 75 41.52 21.24 -50.28
CA MET A 75 41.23 22.40 -49.45
C MET A 75 39.89 23.01 -49.85
N ILE A 76 39.05 23.34 -48.87
CA ILE A 76 38.12 24.47 -48.98
C ILE A 76 38.67 25.57 -48.08
N ASP A 77 38.98 26.68 -48.73
CA ASP A 77 39.63 27.88 -48.22
C ASP A 77 38.78 28.61 -47.17
N SER A 78 39.40 28.95 -46.04
CA SER A 78 38.83 29.78 -44.98
C SER A 78 39.74 30.98 -44.78
N ASP A 79 39.40 32.12 -45.38
CA ASP A 79 39.92 33.40 -44.90
C ASP A 79 38.99 34.59 -45.21
N ASN A 80 38.63 35.28 -44.13
CA ASN A 80 38.35 36.72 -44.00
C ASN A 80 37.06 37.34 -44.56
N ALA A 81 36.04 37.29 -43.69
CA ALA A 81 35.20 38.41 -43.23
C ALA A 81 34.63 37.98 -41.86
N PRO A 82 33.95 38.82 -41.03
CA PRO A 82 33.02 38.27 -40.04
C PRO A 82 31.86 37.64 -40.83
N GLY A 83 32.13 36.46 -41.37
CA GLY A 83 31.28 35.73 -42.28
C GLY A 83 30.26 35.02 -41.43
N ASP A 84 29.05 35.56 -41.48
CA ASP A 84 27.82 35.03 -40.91
C ASP A 84 27.85 33.50 -40.83
N SER A 85 27.53 32.91 -39.68
CA SER A 85 27.49 31.44 -39.49
C SER A 85 26.72 30.71 -40.61
N MET A 86 25.75 31.40 -41.21
CA MET A 86 25.01 30.97 -42.40
C MET A 86 25.90 30.61 -43.62
N THR A 87 27.03 31.28 -43.84
CA THR A 87 27.85 31.08 -45.06
C THR A 87 28.66 29.79 -45.01
N ASN A 88 29.14 29.39 -43.83
CA ASN A 88 29.83 28.11 -43.62
C ASN A 88 28.84 26.94 -43.62
N ASN A 89 27.67 27.12 -42.99
CA ASN A 89 26.63 26.10 -42.98
C ASN A 89 26.11 25.84 -44.39
N ARG A 90 25.97 26.88 -45.22
CA ARG A 90 25.60 26.75 -46.63
C ARG A 90 26.59 25.95 -47.47
N ARG A 91 27.91 26.09 -47.24
CA ARG A 91 28.94 25.28 -47.92
C ARG A 91 28.91 23.80 -47.50
N ILE A 92 28.64 23.53 -46.22
CA ILE A 92 28.44 22.17 -45.73
C ILE A 92 27.18 21.57 -46.36
N VAL A 93 26.08 22.34 -46.43
CA VAL A 93 24.83 21.92 -47.08
C VAL A 93 25.01 21.65 -48.58
N GLU A 94 25.78 22.47 -49.30
CA GLU A 94 26.12 22.24 -50.70
C GLU A 94 26.92 20.94 -50.90
N ALA A 95 27.92 20.66 -50.05
CA ALA A 95 28.71 19.42 -50.09
C ALA A 95 27.85 18.16 -49.80
N ILE A 96 26.93 18.25 -48.84
CA ILE A 96 26.00 17.17 -48.49
C ILE A 96 25.06 16.86 -49.67
N THR A 97 24.58 17.90 -50.34
CA THR A 97 23.61 17.78 -51.42
C THR A 97 24.23 17.18 -52.69
N GLU A 98 25.52 17.43 -52.95
CA GLU A 98 26.25 16.86 -54.10
C GLU A 98 26.58 15.37 -53.93
N GLU A 99 26.92 14.92 -52.72
CA GLU A 99 27.35 13.52 -52.46
C GLU A 99 26.18 12.54 -52.31
N SER A 100 24.98 13.03 -51.96
CA SER A 100 23.71 12.29 -51.91
C SER A 100 23.37 11.58 -53.24
N ASN A 101 24.00 11.98 -54.35
CA ASN A 101 23.78 11.44 -55.71
C ASN A 101 24.72 10.28 -56.11
N LEU A 102 25.65 9.83 -55.24
CA LEU A 102 26.54 8.70 -55.56
C LEU A 102 25.87 7.33 -55.31
N LYS A 103 25.66 6.59 -56.40
CA LYS A 103 25.08 5.23 -56.42
C LYS A 103 25.95 4.23 -55.65
N ILE A 104 25.33 3.56 -54.68
CA ILE A 104 25.97 2.63 -53.75
C ILE A 104 25.12 1.35 -53.61
N LYS A 105 25.76 0.19 -53.83
CA LYS A 105 25.35 -1.19 -53.44
C LYS A 105 24.01 -1.78 -53.95
N ASN A 106 23.89 -3.08 -53.74
CA ASN A 106 22.70 -3.93 -53.63
C ASN A 106 23.17 -5.14 -52.80
N VAL A 107 22.73 -5.30 -51.55
CA VAL A 107 23.14 -6.44 -50.70
C VAL A 107 21.90 -7.01 -50.00
N MET A 108 21.52 -8.20 -50.45
CA MET A 108 20.70 -9.16 -49.71
C MET A 108 21.65 -10.13 -49.02
N ASN A 109 21.50 -10.34 -47.71
CA ASN A 109 21.67 -11.65 -47.07
C ASN A 109 21.25 -11.61 -45.59
N ASP A 110 20.57 -12.69 -45.19
CA ASP A 110 20.04 -13.01 -43.86
C ASP A 110 21.03 -12.77 -42.72
N ILE A 111 20.64 -11.91 -41.77
CA ILE A 111 21.20 -11.86 -40.42
C ILE A 111 20.05 -11.68 -39.44
N ARG A 112 19.62 -12.80 -38.83
CA ARG A 112 18.69 -12.83 -37.71
C ARG A 112 19.42 -12.46 -36.42
N ALA A 113 19.02 -11.34 -35.83
CA ALA A 113 19.03 -11.10 -34.40
C ALA A 113 17.73 -10.35 -34.05
N ASP A 114 16.60 -11.03 -34.20
CA ASP A 114 15.29 -10.48 -33.85
C ASP A 114 15.16 -10.43 -32.32
N LEU A 115 14.87 -9.24 -31.80
CA LEU A 115 14.40 -9.03 -30.43
C LEU A 115 12.89 -9.30 -30.39
N GLY A 116 12.40 -9.85 -29.27
CA GLY A 116 10.98 -10.08 -29.05
C GLY A 116 10.20 -8.76 -29.02
N PRO A 117 8.95 -8.75 -29.51
CA PRO A 117 8.13 -7.55 -29.44
C PRO A 117 7.75 -7.22 -27.99
N ILE A 118 7.48 -5.95 -27.73
CA ILE A 118 6.57 -5.54 -26.66
C ILE A 118 5.19 -6.10 -26.99
N VAL A 119 4.57 -6.71 -25.98
CA VAL A 119 3.27 -7.38 -26.04
C VAL A 119 2.33 -6.62 -25.09
N GLY A 120 1.05 -6.53 -25.43
CA GLY A 120 0.02 -5.99 -24.53
C GLY A 120 -0.58 -4.66 -24.96
N TYR A 121 0.19 -3.72 -25.52
CA TYR A 121 -0.34 -2.38 -25.87
C TYR A 121 -1.51 -2.41 -26.88
N ALA A 122 -1.55 -3.42 -27.76
CA ALA A 122 -2.60 -3.58 -28.76
C ALA A 122 -3.95 -3.94 -28.14
N ALA A 123 -3.95 -4.58 -26.96
CA ALA A 123 -5.13 -4.95 -26.20
C ALA A 123 -5.77 -3.75 -25.48
N GLU A 124 -5.08 -2.61 -25.41
CA GLU A 124 -5.64 -1.39 -24.81
C GLU A 124 -6.81 -0.84 -25.64
N PRO A 125 -7.89 -0.38 -24.98
CA PRO A 125 -8.98 0.29 -25.67
C PRO A 125 -8.52 1.65 -26.23
N LEU A 126 -9.09 2.04 -27.36
CA LEU A 126 -8.90 3.40 -27.91
C LEU A 126 -9.74 4.38 -27.10
N LEU A 127 -9.09 5.27 -26.34
CA LEU A 127 -9.73 6.21 -25.42
C LEU A 127 -9.56 7.67 -25.89
N PRO A 128 -10.45 8.59 -25.48
CA PRO A 128 -10.23 10.04 -25.62
C PRO A 128 -8.94 10.48 -24.93
N LEU A 129 -8.34 11.60 -25.37
CA LEU A 129 -6.98 12.00 -24.98
C LEU A 129 -6.82 12.13 -23.46
N PHE A 130 -7.82 12.71 -22.78
CA PHE A 130 -7.76 12.89 -21.33
C PHE A 130 -7.67 11.55 -20.59
N LYS A 131 -8.46 10.56 -21.01
CA LYS A 131 -8.43 9.20 -20.45
C LYS A 131 -7.20 8.41 -20.88
N ALA A 132 -6.73 8.60 -22.11
CA ALA A 132 -5.53 7.95 -22.62
C ALA A 132 -4.25 8.42 -21.91
N CYS A 133 -4.23 9.69 -21.46
CA CYS A 133 -3.12 10.29 -20.71
C CYS A 133 -3.22 10.11 -19.18
N ALA A 134 -4.35 9.64 -18.65
CA ALA A 134 -4.54 9.47 -17.20
C ALA A 134 -3.42 8.65 -16.53
N PRO A 135 -2.93 7.51 -17.08
CA PRO A 135 -1.82 6.77 -16.46
C PRO A 135 -0.48 7.51 -16.51
N LEU A 136 -0.35 8.54 -17.34
CA LEU A 136 0.89 9.30 -17.53
C LEU A 136 1.02 10.48 -16.57
N THR A 137 -0.03 10.87 -15.84
CA THR A 137 0.03 12.00 -14.91
C THR A 137 1.02 11.78 -13.78
N ASN A 138 1.39 10.53 -13.51
CA ASN A 138 2.29 10.14 -12.42
C ASN A 138 3.75 10.04 -12.91
N VAL A 139 3.93 10.00 -14.23
CA VAL A 139 5.23 9.99 -14.89
C VAL A 139 5.61 11.39 -15.38
N LEU A 140 4.63 12.26 -15.61
CA LEU A 140 4.81 13.58 -16.21
C LEU A 140 4.15 14.68 -15.39
N TYR A 141 4.99 15.57 -14.86
CA TYR A 141 4.55 16.72 -14.08
C TYR A 141 3.69 17.69 -14.92
N ASN A 142 2.58 18.14 -14.35
CA ASN A 142 1.67 19.12 -14.98
C ASN A 142 1.07 18.68 -16.35
N LEU A 143 1.02 17.37 -16.62
CA LEU A 143 0.51 16.82 -17.89
C LEU A 143 -0.92 17.30 -18.21
N SER A 144 -1.79 17.41 -17.21
CA SER A 144 -3.20 17.83 -17.40
C SER A 144 -3.32 19.23 -18.02
N PHE A 145 -2.43 20.16 -17.64
CA PHE A 145 -2.37 21.49 -18.24
C PHE A 145 -2.04 21.41 -19.73
N TYR A 146 -1.01 20.62 -20.09
CA TYR A 146 -0.58 20.46 -21.47
C TYR A 146 -1.58 19.65 -22.32
N VAL A 147 -2.30 18.69 -21.72
CA VAL A 147 -3.41 17.98 -22.38
C VAL A 147 -4.53 18.97 -22.72
N GLN A 148 -4.92 19.82 -21.77
CA GLN A 148 -5.94 20.83 -22.00
C GLN A 148 -5.48 21.86 -23.05
N MET A 149 -4.21 22.26 -23.01
CA MET A 149 -3.63 23.16 -24.00
C MET A 149 -3.64 22.53 -25.40
N ALA A 150 -3.24 21.26 -25.53
CA ALA A 150 -3.27 20.53 -26.79
C ALA A 150 -4.69 20.40 -27.36
N LEU A 151 -5.71 20.15 -26.51
CA LEU A 151 -7.11 20.11 -26.91
C LEU A 151 -7.61 21.50 -27.36
N ASN A 152 -7.32 22.54 -26.60
CA ASN A 152 -7.76 23.91 -26.88
C ASN A 152 -7.13 24.47 -28.17
N GLU A 153 -5.89 24.09 -28.47
CA GLU A 153 -5.18 24.50 -29.69
C GLU A 153 -5.52 23.63 -30.91
N THR A 154 -6.26 22.53 -30.72
CA THR A 154 -6.69 21.68 -31.82
C THR A 154 -7.98 22.22 -32.45
N PRO A 155 -8.05 22.40 -33.78
CA PRO A 155 -9.27 22.86 -34.45
C PRO A 155 -10.46 21.92 -34.18
N GLU A 156 -11.68 22.47 -34.08
CA GLU A 156 -12.92 21.68 -33.90
C GLU A 156 -13.12 20.60 -34.98
N VAL A 157 -12.60 20.85 -36.18
CA VAL A 157 -12.55 19.88 -37.28
C VAL A 157 -11.10 19.76 -37.74
N PRO A 158 -10.32 18.81 -37.19
CA PRO A 158 -8.95 18.59 -37.61
C PRO A 158 -8.86 18.14 -39.08
N PRO A 159 -7.77 18.48 -39.80
CA PRO A 159 -7.54 18.00 -41.15
C PRO A 159 -7.26 16.48 -41.18
N ASP A 160 -7.16 15.92 -42.39
CA ASP A 160 -6.76 14.52 -42.65
C ASP A 160 -7.65 13.43 -42.02
N GLY A 161 -8.88 13.79 -41.61
CA GLY A 161 -9.87 12.86 -41.09
C GLY A 161 -9.58 12.37 -39.66
N LEU A 162 -8.72 13.08 -38.91
CA LEU A 162 -8.48 12.82 -37.49
C LEU A 162 -9.62 13.34 -36.62
N THR A 163 -9.89 12.64 -35.52
CA THR A 163 -10.70 13.18 -34.43
C THR A 163 -9.92 14.25 -33.66
N ILE A 164 -10.63 15.06 -32.86
CA ILE A 164 -10.02 16.08 -32.00
C ILE A 164 -8.98 15.43 -31.07
N ASP A 165 -9.32 14.31 -30.43
CA ASP A 165 -8.42 13.60 -29.52
C ASP A 165 -7.17 13.04 -30.24
N GLU A 166 -7.32 12.48 -31.44
CA GLU A 166 -6.20 11.97 -32.24
C GLU A 166 -5.25 13.09 -32.69
N SER A 167 -5.80 14.21 -33.14
CA SER A 167 -5.01 15.39 -33.52
C SER A 167 -4.34 16.02 -32.30
N ALA A 168 -5.05 16.13 -31.18
CA ALA A 168 -4.52 16.68 -29.93
C ALA A 168 -3.44 15.76 -29.32
N ALA A 169 -3.52 14.44 -29.50
CA ALA A 169 -2.45 13.51 -29.10
C ALA A 169 -1.14 13.82 -29.84
N ILE A 170 -1.21 14.07 -31.15
CA ILE A 170 -0.03 14.47 -31.93
C ILE A 170 0.49 15.83 -31.47
N ARG A 171 -0.41 16.80 -31.21
CA ARG A 171 -0.03 18.11 -30.70
C ARG A 171 0.68 18.01 -29.37
N LEU A 172 0.12 17.28 -28.41
CA LEU A 172 0.71 17.04 -27.09
C LEU A 172 2.12 16.47 -27.17
N TYR A 173 2.37 15.59 -28.14
CA TYR A 173 3.68 15.01 -28.41
C TYR A 173 4.75 16.01 -28.89
N THR A 174 4.36 17.21 -29.32
CA THR A 174 5.24 18.24 -29.90
C THR A 174 5.30 19.53 -29.10
N ILE A 175 4.49 19.68 -28.05
CA ILE A 175 4.48 20.88 -27.21
C ILE A 175 5.79 20.99 -26.43
N GLU A 176 6.40 22.17 -26.43
CA GLU A 176 7.49 22.52 -25.52
C GLU A 176 6.93 22.90 -24.14
N TRP A 177 7.56 22.40 -23.09
CA TRP A 177 7.11 22.57 -21.71
C TRP A 177 7.97 23.64 -21.04
N ASP A 178 7.37 24.55 -20.29
CA ASP A 178 8.02 25.75 -19.73
C ASP A 178 9.06 25.45 -18.62
N GLU A 179 9.08 24.23 -18.06
CA GLU A 179 9.93 23.84 -16.92
C GLU A 179 11.13 22.96 -17.34
N PRO A 180 12.28 23.01 -16.62
CA PRO A 180 13.52 22.32 -16.98
C PRO A 180 13.49 20.78 -16.85
N HIS A 181 12.33 20.19 -16.53
CA HIS A 181 12.17 18.75 -16.35
C HIS A 181 11.06 18.18 -17.23
N GLN A 182 11.49 17.42 -18.26
CA GLN A 182 10.85 16.24 -18.84
C GLN A 182 9.45 16.40 -19.49
N SER A 183 9.41 16.90 -20.74
CA SER A 183 8.22 16.84 -21.60
C SER A 183 7.83 15.41 -21.98
N LEU A 184 6.56 15.16 -22.35
CA LEU A 184 6.07 13.87 -22.86
C LEU A 184 6.99 13.27 -23.93
N TYR A 185 7.42 14.11 -24.88
CA TYR A 185 8.40 13.74 -25.89
C TYR A 185 9.70 13.20 -25.27
N SER A 186 10.31 13.95 -24.35
CA SER A 186 11.61 13.59 -23.79
C SER A 186 11.55 12.35 -22.90
N THR A 187 10.49 12.20 -22.10
CA THR A 187 10.33 11.09 -21.15
C THR A 187 9.93 9.79 -21.84
N LEU A 188 9.02 9.84 -22.82
CA LEU A 188 8.68 8.67 -23.63
C LEU A 188 9.91 8.16 -24.38
N ASN A 189 10.67 9.05 -25.03
CA ASN A 189 11.89 8.65 -25.73
C ASN A 189 12.99 8.17 -24.76
N TYR A 190 13.12 8.78 -23.58
CA TYR A 190 14.02 8.28 -22.54
C TYR A 190 13.67 6.85 -22.12
N THR A 191 12.38 6.59 -21.88
CA THR A 191 11.87 5.27 -21.48
C THR A 191 12.09 4.22 -22.57
N LEU A 192 11.75 4.55 -23.82
CA LEU A 192 12.02 3.70 -24.99
C LEU A 192 13.51 3.36 -25.15
N HIS A 193 14.40 4.27 -24.77
CA HIS A 193 15.84 4.08 -24.90
C HIS A 193 16.48 3.38 -23.71
N ASN A 194 16.04 3.65 -22.49
CA ASN A 194 16.80 3.35 -21.27
C ASN A 194 16.15 2.35 -20.33
N CYS A 195 14.84 2.11 -20.45
CA CYS A 195 14.10 1.31 -19.50
C CYS A 195 13.73 -0.09 -20.05
N PRO A 196 13.54 -1.09 -19.19
CA PRO A 196 12.84 -2.34 -19.49
C PRO A 196 11.49 -2.15 -20.21
N CYS A 197 11.03 -3.17 -20.95
CA CYS A 197 9.74 -3.11 -21.67
C CYS A 197 8.51 -2.89 -20.77
N VAL A 198 8.59 -3.28 -19.49
CA VAL A 198 7.49 -3.12 -18.51
C VAL A 198 7.23 -1.64 -18.22
N ASP A 199 8.26 -0.81 -18.24
CA ASP A 199 8.15 0.63 -17.93
C ASP A 199 7.46 1.44 -19.02
N LEU A 200 7.14 0.81 -20.17
CA LEU A 200 6.32 1.41 -21.22
C LEU A 200 4.81 1.21 -21.00
N ARG A 201 4.41 0.34 -20.06
CA ARG A 201 2.98 0.04 -19.79
C ARG A 201 2.14 1.29 -19.49
N PRO A 202 2.61 2.27 -18.69
CA PRO A 202 1.85 3.51 -18.47
C PRO A 202 1.56 4.29 -19.75
N TYR A 203 2.40 4.13 -20.78
CA TYR A 203 2.23 4.79 -22.07
C TYR A 203 1.31 4.04 -23.02
N PHE A 204 0.85 2.82 -22.74
CA PHE A 204 0.14 2.00 -23.73
C PHE A 204 -1.18 2.62 -24.21
N LYS A 205 -2.01 3.15 -23.30
CA LYS A 205 -3.28 3.82 -23.65
C LYS A 205 -3.03 5.06 -24.53
N TYR A 206 -2.07 5.90 -24.16
CA TYR A 206 -1.63 7.04 -24.96
C TYR A 206 -1.04 6.62 -26.33
N LEU A 207 -0.15 5.63 -26.34
CA LEU A 207 0.49 5.10 -27.55
C LEU A 207 -0.54 4.51 -28.51
N LYS A 208 -1.58 3.84 -28.01
CA LYS A 208 -2.69 3.33 -28.84
C LYS A 208 -3.38 4.48 -29.58
N LEU A 209 -3.72 5.57 -28.88
CA LEU A 209 -4.33 6.76 -29.47
C LEU A 209 -3.38 7.46 -30.46
N PHE A 210 -2.14 7.72 -30.05
CA PHE A 210 -1.14 8.42 -30.84
C PHE A 210 -0.76 7.64 -32.13
N LEU A 211 -0.53 6.33 -32.05
CA LEU A 211 -0.22 5.52 -33.23
C LEU A 211 -1.42 5.38 -34.17
N THR A 212 -2.64 5.31 -33.63
CA THR A 212 -3.87 5.31 -34.44
C THR A 212 -3.97 6.61 -35.24
N ALA A 213 -3.67 7.76 -34.61
CA ALA A 213 -3.60 9.04 -35.29
C ALA A 213 -2.54 9.06 -36.40
N LEU A 214 -1.30 8.64 -36.11
CA LEU A 214 -0.21 8.66 -37.09
C LEU A 214 -0.50 7.83 -38.33
N VAL A 215 -1.18 6.69 -38.21
CA VAL A 215 -1.44 5.84 -39.38
C VAL A 215 -2.51 6.40 -40.29
N LYS A 216 -3.45 7.20 -39.78
CA LYS A 216 -4.45 7.90 -40.59
C LYS A 216 -3.85 9.05 -41.41
N LEU A 217 -2.70 9.60 -40.99
CA LEU A 217 -2.04 10.70 -41.71
C LEU A 217 -1.52 10.28 -43.10
N PRO A 218 -1.45 11.23 -44.05
CA PRO A 218 -0.87 10.98 -45.35
C PRO A 218 0.62 10.64 -45.27
N CYS A 219 1.03 9.74 -46.16
CA CYS A 219 2.39 9.25 -46.27
C CYS A 219 3.22 10.11 -47.22
N VAL A 220 4.45 10.46 -46.83
CA VAL A 220 5.46 11.06 -47.71
C VAL A 220 6.46 9.97 -48.11
N ALA A 221 6.43 9.59 -49.38
CA ALA A 221 7.33 8.59 -49.95
C ALA A 221 8.43 9.28 -50.76
N GLN A 222 9.65 8.74 -50.69
CA GLN A 222 10.80 9.12 -51.53
C GLN A 222 11.35 10.54 -51.27
N VAL A 223 11.29 11.00 -50.02
CA VAL A 223 11.95 12.23 -49.58
C VAL A 223 13.09 11.88 -48.64
N THR A 224 14.23 12.58 -48.77
CA THR A 224 15.31 12.51 -47.79
C THR A 224 14.99 13.43 -46.62
N ILE A 225 14.91 12.86 -45.43
CA ILE A 225 14.67 13.59 -44.19
C ILE A 225 15.92 13.59 -43.31
N TRP A 226 16.00 14.58 -42.43
CA TRP A 226 17.16 14.86 -41.60
C TRP A 226 16.73 15.12 -40.15
N ARG A 227 17.51 14.77 -39.14
CA ARG A 227 17.65 15.60 -37.91
C ARG A 227 18.97 15.19 -37.23
N GLY A 228 19.51 16.10 -36.45
CA GLY A 228 20.87 16.02 -35.93
C GLY A 228 20.92 15.43 -34.52
N ILE A 229 22.11 14.93 -34.14
CA ILE A 229 22.42 14.36 -32.84
C ILE A 229 23.75 14.95 -32.36
N THR A 230 23.82 15.44 -31.12
CA THR A 230 25.04 16.04 -30.53
C THR A 230 26.04 15.03 -29.96
N LYS A 231 26.17 13.87 -30.62
CA LYS A 231 27.12 12.81 -30.27
C LYS A 231 27.75 12.22 -31.53
N ASP A 232 28.97 11.71 -31.39
CA ASP A 232 29.57 10.84 -32.40
C ASP A 232 28.95 9.44 -32.30
N LEU A 233 28.16 9.07 -33.31
CA LEU A 233 27.58 7.73 -33.43
C LEU A 233 28.21 6.94 -34.59
N SER A 234 29.27 7.43 -35.21
CA SER A 234 29.90 6.80 -36.38
C SER A 234 30.19 5.31 -36.20
N ALA A 235 30.73 4.95 -35.04
CA ALA A 235 31.08 3.56 -34.71
C ALA A 235 29.87 2.62 -34.65
N GLU A 236 28.67 3.15 -34.36
CA GLU A 236 27.43 2.38 -34.25
C GLU A 236 26.74 2.18 -35.62
N PHE A 237 27.12 2.97 -36.63
CA PHE A 237 26.49 3.00 -37.96
C PHE A 237 27.49 2.69 -39.07
N SER A 238 28.09 1.49 -39.02
CA SER A 238 28.94 1.01 -40.12
C SER A 238 28.09 0.71 -41.37
N PRO A 239 28.60 0.93 -42.60
CA PRO A 239 27.89 0.58 -43.84
C PRO A 239 27.37 -0.87 -43.83
N ASP A 240 26.19 -1.08 -44.39
CA ASP A 240 25.45 -2.36 -44.45
C ASP A 240 24.88 -2.86 -43.12
N THR A 241 24.95 -2.07 -42.05
CA THR A 241 24.30 -2.40 -40.79
C THR A 241 22.78 -2.18 -40.90
N LEU A 242 22.00 -3.16 -40.43
CA LEU A 242 20.55 -3.01 -40.25
C LEU A 242 20.27 -2.17 -39.01
N VAL A 243 19.54 -1.08 -39.19
CA VAL A 243 19.11 -0.16 -38.14
C VAL A 243 17.60 -0.29 -37.97
N THR A 244 17.15 -0.32 -36.72
CA THR A 244 15.72 -0.21 -36.38
C THR A 244 15.49 1.13 -35.71
N TRP A 245 14.62 1.95 -36.29
CA TRP A 245 14.19 3.23 -35.72
C TRP A 245 13.24 2.97 -34.55
N ARG A 246 13.67 3.26 -33.33
CA ARG A 246 12.93 2.94 -32.08
C ARG A 246 12.28 4.14 -31.42
N ALA A 247 12.78 5.33 -31.71
CA ALA A 247 12.32 6.57 -31.11
C ALA A 247 11.17 7.17 -31.94
N PHE A 248 10.36 8.00 -31.31
CA PHE A 248 9.39 8.86 -31.99
C PHE A 248 10.02 10.25 -32.27
N SER A 249 11.33 10.34 -32.42
CA SER A 249 12.02 11.61 -32.71
C SER A 249 11.63 12.16 -34.08
N SER A 250 11.24 13.44 -34.16
CA SER A 250 10.85 14.10 -35.41
C SER A 250 12.05 14.37 -36.31
N CYS A 251 11.80 14.31 -37.61
CA CYS A 251 12.74 14.66 -38.67
C CYS A 251 12.21 15.87 -39.45
N THR A 252 13.09 16.60 -40.12
CA THR A 252 12.77 17.69 -41.04
C THR A 252 13.10 17.29 -42.48
N SER A 253 12.27 17.69 -43.44
CA SER A 253 12.60 17.62 -44.87
C SER A 253 13.52 18.76 -45.32
N ALA A 254 13.63 19.83 -44.54
CA ALA A 254 14.40 21.03 -44.85
C ALA A 254 15.72 21.04 -44.08
N LEU A 255 16.82 20.76 -44.77
CA LEU A 255 18.17 20.78 -44.20
C LEU A 255 18.55 22.16 -43.61
N THR A 256 17.94 23.24 -44.13
CA THR A 256 18.07 24.61 -43.60
C THR A 256 17.63 24.75 -42.14
N VAL A 257 16.71 23.91 -41.66
CA VAL A 257 16.30 23.89 -40.23
C VAL A 257 17.45 23.45 -39.33
N LEU A 258 18.45 22.75 -39.87
CA LEU A 258 19.63 22.32 -39.12
C LEU A 258 20.80 23.31 -39.22
N GLU A 259 20.70 24.31 -40.12
CA GLU A 259 21.72 25.35 -40.30
C GLU A 259 21.76 26.34 -39.13
N SER A 260 20.63 26.65 -38.49
CA SER A 260 20.59 27.56 -37.33
C SER A 260 20.91 26.87 -36.00
N ASN A 261 21.09 25.54 -36.01
CA ASN A 261 21.17 24.71 -34.82
C ASN A 261 22.59 24.17 -34.57
N ILE A 262 22.84 23.71 -33.34
CA ILE A 262 24.09 23.08 -32.86
C ILE A 262 24.63 21.91 -33.72
N TYR A 263 23.89 21.46 -34.74
CA TYR A 263 24.16 20.26 -35.54
C TYR A 263 25.04 20.50 -36.77
N LEU A 264 24.99 21.69 -37.38
CA LEU A 264 25.84 22.05 -38.53
C LEU A 264 26.95 23.06 -38.18
N GLY A 265 27.08 23.43 -36.90
CA GLY A 265 28.14 24.33 -36.40
C GLY A 265 29.55 23.74 -36.45
N ASN A 266 30.52 24.41 -35.83
CA ASN A 266 31.97 24.11 -36.00
C ASN A 266 32.65 23.41 -34.80
N THR A 267 31.92 23.09 -33.72
CA THR A 267 32.53 22.56 -32.48
C THR A 267 31.66 21.48 -31.85
N GLY A 268 32.28 20.40 -31.36
CA GLY A 268 31.61 19.33 -30.61
C GLY A 268 31.15 18.18 -31.51
N ALA A 269 31.33 16.95 -31.03
CA ALA A 269 30.95 15.71 -31.70
C ALA A 269 29.47 15.72 -32.09
N ARG A 270 29.17 15.51 -33.38
CA ARG A 270 27.83 15.60 -33.94
C ARG A 270 27.63 14.62 -35.09
N THR A 271 26.44 14.03 -35.14
CA THR A 271 26.02 13.10 -36.20
C THR A 271 24.75 13.62 -36.85
N LEU A 272 24.74 13.70 -38.17
CA LEU A 272 23.57 14.01 -38.98
C LEU A 272 23.08 12.73 -39.65
N LEU A 273 21.84 12.34 -39.37
CA LEU A 273 21.19 11.23 -40.06
C LEU A 273 20.51 11.77 -41.32
N SER A 274 20.88 11.24 -42.49
CA SER A 274 20.17 11.42 -43.76
C SER A 274 19.35 10.17 -44.01
N VAL A 275 18.03 10.27 -44.08
CA VAL A 275 17.15 9.09 -44.16
C VAL A 275 16.28 9.17 -45.42
N GLU A 276 16.51 8.27 -46.37
CA GLU A 276 15.57 8.01 -47.48
C GLU A 276 14.37 7.20 -46.95
N VAL A 277 13.22 7.85 -46.85
CA VAL A 277 12.02 7.23 -46.28
C VAL A 277 10.99 6.82 -47.34
N ILE A 278 10.31 5.73 -47.06
CA ILE A 278 9.23 5.16 -47.87
C ILE A 278 7.87 5.54 -47.29
N ASN A 279 7.72 5.56 -45.96
CA ASN A 279 6.42 5.73 -45.31
C ASN A 279 6.34 6.72 -44.13
N GLY A 280 7.16 7.77 -44.16
CA GLY A 280 7.11 8.83 -43.14
C GLY A 280 5.76 9.57 -43.13
N ARG A 281 5.37 10.07 -41.96
CA ARG A 281 4.10 10.76 -41.73
C ARG A 281 4.34 12.22 -41.38
N THR A 282 3.78 13.12 -42.19
CA THR A 282 3.89 14.56 -41.94
C THR A 282 2.90 14.98 -40.88
N ILE A 283 3.40 15.57 -39.79
CA ILE A 283 2.56 16.00 -38.66
C ILE A 283 2.34 17.50 -38.61
N ARG A 284 2.83 18.26 -39.61
CA ARG A 284 2.78 19.73 -39.62
C ARG A 284 1.42 20.34 -39.27
N ALA A 285 0.32 19.76 -39.77
CA ALA A 285 -1.03 20.27 -39.50
C ALA A 285 -1.53 20.00 -38.07
N HIS A 286 -0.84 19.13 -37.33
CA HIS A 286 -1.20 18.65 -36.00
C HIS A 286 -0.11 18.92 -34.95
N SER A 287 1.08 19.37 -35.34
CA SER A 287 2.18 19.77 -34.46
C SER A 287 1.93 21.15 -33.85
N HIS A 288 2.50 21.40 -32.67
CA HIS A 288 2.58 22.72 -32.07
C HIS A 288 3.34 23.70 -32.98
N PHE A 289 4.31 23.21 -33.76
CA PHE A 289 5.10 23.99 -34.72
C PHE A 289 4.52 23.96 -36.14
N ALA A 290 3.42 24.69 -36.37
CA ALA A 290 2.71 24.69 -37.66
C ALA A 290 3.53 25.19 -38.88
N THR A 291 4.68 25.83 -38.63
CA THR A 291 5.58 26.37 -39.66
C THR A 291 6.69 25.40 -40.09
N GLU A 292 6.88 24.29 -39.39
CA GLU A 292 7.92 23.30 -39.69
C GLU A 292 7.34 22.04 -40.35
N ASP A 293 7.99 21.53 -41.39
CA ASP A 293 7.65 20.24 -42.00
C ASP A 293 8.22 19.10 -41.14
N GLU A 294 7.61 18.87 -39.98
CA GLU A 294 7.95 17.75 -39.10
C GLU A 294 7.39 16.43 -39.65
N ILE A 295 8.28 15.45 -39.79
CA ILE A 295 7.98 14.11 -40.29
C ILE A 295 8.35 13.09 -39.22
N LEU A 296 7.39 12.26 -38.83
CA LEU A 296 7.59 11.14 -37.91
C LEU A 296 7.70 9.82 -38.67
N LEU A 297 8.56 8.95 -38.13
CA LEU A 297 8.65 7.56 -38.54
C LEU A 297 8.00 6.68 -37.49
N LEU A 298 7.30 5.64 -37.94
CA LEU A 298 6.73 4.66 -37.04
C LEU A 298 7.85 3.87 -36.35
N PRO A 299 7.78 3.63 -35.03
CA PRO A 299 8.71 2.76 -34.34
C PRO A 299 8.74 1.37 -34.97
N GLY A 300 9.94 0.78 -35.02
CA GLY A 300 10.17 -0.48 -35.71
C GLY A 300 10.52 -0.32 -37.20
N THR A 301 10.54 0.90 -37.74
CA THR A 301 10.98 1.16 -39.12
C THR A 301 12.41 0.64 -39.33
N ARG A 302 12.59 -0.26 -40.32
CA ARG A 302 13.88 -0.88 -40.63
C ARG A 302 14.59 -0.14 -41.76
N MET A 303 15.88 0.08 -41.59
CA MET A 303 16.74 0.81 -42.53
C MET A 303 18.10 0.11 -42.65
N VAL A 304 18.79 0.32 -43.77
CA VAL A 304 20.19 -0.09 -43.94
C VAL A 304 21.08 1.14 -44.04
N VAL A 305 22.21 1.14 -43.33
CA VAL A 305 23.26 2.14 -43.52
C VAL A 305 23.86 2.00 -44.92
N GLN A 306 23.64 3.01 -45.76
CA GLN A 306 24.17 3.05 -47.12
C GLN A 306 25.64 3.49 -47.10
N SER A 307 25.91 4.62 -46.45
CA SER A 307 27.23 5.23 -46.40
C SER A 307 27.41 6.08 -45.13
N GLN A 308 28.67 6.40 -44.84
CA GLN A 308 29.06 7.32 -43.79
C GLN A 308 30.08 8.32 -44.36
N LEU A 309 29.94 9.59 -43.99
CA LEU A 309 30.79 10.69 -44.42
C LEU A 309 31.28 11.48 -43.19
N ASN A 310 32.43 12.14 -43.33
CA ASN A 310 32.98 13.03 -42.30
C ASN A 310 33.45 14.34 -42.97
N PRO A 311 32.51 15.24 -43.33
CA PRO A 311 32.82 16.43 -44.14
C PRO A 311 33.52 17.55 -43.36
N ALA A 312 33.50 17.52 -42.02
CA ALA A 312 34.16 18.52 -41.17
C ALA A 312 34.57 17.91 -39.82
N PRO A 313 35.55 18.48 -39.10
CA PRO A 313 35.93 18.00 -37.77
C PRO A 313 34.71 17.89 -36.84
N ASP A 314 34.68 16.80 -36.07
CA ASP A 314 33.58 16.39 -35.20
C ASP A 314 32.22 16.08 -35.89
N LEU A 315 32.02 16.32 -37.21
CA LEU A 315 30.74 16.12 -37.92
C LEU A 315 30.72 14.85 -38.76
N TYR A 316 29.87 13.90 -38.39
CA TYR A 316 29.60 12.69 -39.16
C TYR A 316 28.22 12.74 -39.82
N ILE A 317 28.11 12.21 -41.04
CA ILE A 317 26.83 12.06 -41.74
C ILE A 317 26.61 10.60 -42.04
N ILE A 318 25.48 10.06 -41.60
CA ILE A 318 25.08 8.67 -41.81
C ILE A 318 23.91 8.64 -42.78
N HIS A 319 24.09 8.02 -43.94
CA HIS A 319 23.02 7.83 -44.90
C HIS A 319 22.30 6.50 -44.65
N LEU A 320 21.00 6.56 -44.39
CA LEU A 320 20.11 5.45 -44.11
C LEU A 320 19.07 5.34 -45.21
N LYS A 321 18.81 4.13 -45.68
CA LYS A 321 17.71 3.85 -46.62
C LYS A 321 16.70 2.93 -45.95
N GLN A 322 15.44 3.36 -45.88
CA GLN A 322 14.36 2.51 -45.38
C GLN A 322 14.16 1.29 -46.30
N ILE A 323 13.92 0.13 -45.69
CA ILE A 323 13.61 -1.12 -46.40
C ILE A 323 12.10 -1.25 -46.54
N ILE A 324 11.61 -1.62 -47.72
CA ILE A 324 10.20 -1.99 -47.94
C ILE A 324 9.98 -3.36 -47.25
N PRO A 325 9.08 -3.48 -46.27
CA PRO A 325 8.72 -4.79 -45.73
C PRO A 325 8.08 -5.66 -46.83
N GLU A 326 8.46 -6.94 -46.96
CA GLU A 326 7.81 -7.89 -47.90
C GLU A 326 6.33 -8.14 -47.56
N GLU A 327 5.92 -7.85 -46.33
CA GLU A 327 4.52 -7.70 -45.91
C GLU A 327 4.33 -6.34 -45.24
N ILE A 328 3.51 -5.47 -45.84
CA ILE A 328 2.98 -4.31 -45.13
C ILE A 328 1.95 -4.84 -44.13
N LEU A 329 2.40 -5.23 -42.93
CA LEU A 329 1.52 -5.56 -41.81
C LEU A 329 0.93 -4.27 -41.22
N LEU A 330 0.00 -3.67 -41.97
CA LEU A 330 -0.94 -2.67 -41.46
C LEU A 330 -2.35 -3.17 -41.79
N GLU A 331 -2.82 -4.18 -41.06
CA GLU A 331 -4.26 -4.44 -40.96
C GLU A 331 -4.85 -3.75 -39.72
N PRO A 332 -6.07 -3.17 -39.81
CA PRO A 332 -6.71 -2.48 -38.69
C PRO A 332 -7.10 -3.44 -37.56
N PRO A 333 -6.99 -3.07 -36.26
CA PRO A 333 -6.24 -1.98 -35.66
C PRO A 333 -5.07 -2.53 -34.82
N PHE A 334 -4.01 -2.97 -35.51
CA PHE A 334 -2.67 -3.29 -34.97
C PHE A 334 -2.52 -4.50 -34.03
N GLU A 335 -2.76 -5.71 -34.53
CA GLU A 335 -2.23 -6.93 -33.88
C GLU A 335 -0.74 -7.21 -34.19
N GLY A 336 0.00 -6.25 -34.80
CA GLY A 336 1.33 -6.53 -35.35
C GLY A 336 2.44 -5.49 -35.21
N ALA A 337 2.24 -4.33 -34.55
CA ALA A 337 3.33 -3.36 -34.43
C ALA A 337 4.33 -3.78 -33.33
N ARG A 338 5.58 -4.04 -33.72
CA ARG A 338 6.64 -4.56 -32.82
C ARG A 338 7.60 -3.44 -32.38
N LEU A 339 7.75 -3.25 -31.06
CA LEU A 339 8.72 -2.35 -30.40
C LEU A 339 9.59 -3.13 -29.39
N TYR A 340 10.71 -2.56 -28.92
CA TYR A 340 11.77 -3.28 -28.15
C TYR A 340 12.90 -2.33 -27.62
N PRO A 341 13.71 -2.74 -26.62
CA PRO A 341 14.85 -1.97 -26.05
C PRO A 341 16.26 -2.47 -26.51
N LYS A 342 17.33 -1.95 -25.89
CA LYS A 342 18.77 -2.08 -26.27
C LYS A 342 19.29 -3.52 -26.57
N MET A 343 20.30 -3.61 -27.44
CA MET A 343 21.20 -4.77 -27.60
C MET A 343 22.06 -5.00 -26.33
N LYS A 344 22.24 -6.28 -25.94
CA LYS A 344 23.29 -6.69 -24.99
C LYS A 344 24.68 -6.46 -25.62
N ARG A 345 25.58 -5.78 -24.90
CA ARG A 345 27.03 -5.78 -25.18
C ARG A 345 27.57 -7.20 -25.04
N TYR A 346 28.04 -7.79 -26.14
CA TYR A 346 28.90 -8.97 -26.13
C TYR A 346 30.27 -8.58 -25.56
N TRP A 347 30.64 -9.13 -24.41
CA TRP A 347 32.04 -9.25 -24.00
C TRP A 347 32.59 -10.57 -24.53
N TYR A 348 33.56 -10.53 -25.44
CA TYR A 348 34.36 -11.69 -25.83
C TYR A 348 35.74 -11.67 -25.17
N GLN A 349 36.16 -12.86 -24.78
CA GLN A 349 37.28 -13.24 -23.92
C GLN A 349 38.68 -12.86 -24.43
N LYS A 350 39.61 -12.72 -23.49
CA LYS A 350 41.03 -13.03 -23.72
C LYS A 350 41.61 -13.89 -22.59
N LYS A 351 42.13 -15.05 -23.01
CA LYS A 351 43.18 -15.91 -22.41
C LYS A 351 42.78 -17.17 -21.60
N ARG A 352 42.88 -18.31 -22.32
CA ARG A 352 43.65 -19.56 -22.05
C ARG A 352 44.16 -19.80 -20.61
N TYR A 353 43.92 -20.99 -20.04
CA TYR A 353 44.85 -22.14 -20.01
C TYR A 353 44.22 -23.40 -19.35
N THR A 354 44.23 -24.52 -20.11
CA THR A 354 44.47 -25.94 -19.76
C THR A 354 44.37 -26.47 -18.31
N LEU A 355 43.53 -27.52 -18.12
CA LEU A 355 43.75 -28.67 -17.22
C LEU A 355 44.93 -29.54 -17.73
N PRO A 356 45.63 -30.44 -16.95
CA PRO A 356 44.98 -31.51 -16.15
C PRO A 356 45.73 -32.16 -14.92
N ILE A 357 44.97 -32.96 -14.14
CA ILE A 357 45.30 -34.21 -13.36
C ILE A 357 46.36 -34.19 -12.20
N CYS A 358 45.96 -34.64 -10.98
CA CYS A 358 46.60 -35.76 -10.21
C CYS A 358 45.89 -36.10 -8.87
N LEU A 359 45.96 -37.40 -8.50
CA LEU A 359 45.39 -38.10 -7.33
C LEU A 359 46.15 -37.93 -5.99
N LEU A 360 45.45 -38.30 -4.89
CA LEU A 360 45.86 -39.08 -3.69
C LEU A 360 46.48 -38.39 -2.44
N ALA A 361 45.75 -38.47 -1.30
CA ALA A 361 46.15 -38.90 0.09
C ALA A 361 45.25 -38.17 1.13
N ALA A 362 44.25 -38.76 1.80
CA ALA A 362 44.21 -39.82 2.82
C ALA A 362 44.64 -39.40 4.27
N PHE A 363 43.65 -39.46 5.18
CA PHE A 363 43.66 -39.59 6.67
C PHE A 363 43.94 -38.38 7.60
N LEU A 364 42.93 -37.97 8.39
CA LEU A 364 42.81 -38.29 9.83
C LEU A 364 41.42 -37.97 10.43
N ILE A 365 41.04 -38.80 11.41
CA ILE A 365 39.74 -39.14 12.04
C ILE A 365 39.48 -38.20 13.26
N GLY A 366 38.29 -37.95 13.82
CA GLY A 366 36.93 -38.42 13.62
C GLY A 366 36.02 -38.01 14.81
N GLY A 367 34.70 -38.24 14.67
CA GLY A 367 33.74 -38.06 15.76
C GLY A 367 32.32 -37.70 15.31
N ALA A 368 31.63 -38.58 14.57
CA ALA A 368 30.21 -38.36 14.21
C ALA A 368 29.41 -39.61 13.80
N ILE A 369 29.68 -40.81 14.35
CA ILE A 369 28.95 -42.04 13.95
C ILE A 369 28.37 -42.80 15.17
N LEU A 370 28.01 -42.10 16.23
CA LEU A 370 27.25 -42.69 17.35
C LEU A 370 25.90 -42.01 17.63
N GLY A 371 25.68 -40.79 17.14
CA GLY A 371 24.37 -40.11 17.26
C GLY A 371 23.34 -40.57 16.22
N SER A 372 23.77 -40.93 15.02
CA SER A 372 22.88 -41.27 13.90
C SER A 372 22.21 -42.65 14.03
N ILE A 373 22.85 -43.60 14.74
CA ILE A 373 22.28 -44.95 14.93
C ILE A 373 21.27 -44.96 16.08
N LEU A 374 21.44 -44.11 17.11
CA LEU A 374 20.47 -43.99 18.21
C LEU A 374 19.19 -43.26 17.76
N ALA A 375 19.32 -42.27 16.88
CA ALA A 375 18.18 -41.56 16.28
C ALA A 375 17.36 -42.46 15.32
N SER A 376 18.01 -43.41 14.64
CA SER A 376 17.31 -44.35 13.76
C SER A 376 16.51 -45.41 14.53
N ILE A 377 16.96 -45.80 15.73
CA ILE A 377 16.29 -46.84 16.53
C ILE A 377 15.10 -46.24 17.31
N LEU A 378 15.16 -44.98 17.73
CA LEU A 378 14.01 -44.28 18.35
C LEU A 378 12.90 -43.92 17.34
N ARG A 379 13.21 -43.86 16.04
CA ARG A 379 12.32 -43.31 15.00
C ARG A 379 11.09 -44.16 14.62
N LYS A 380 10.98 -45.41 15.04
CA LYS A 380 9.65 -46.07 15.14
C LYS A 380 9.47 -46.83 16.45
N ASN A 381 9.68 -46.11 17.56
CA ASN A 381 8.84 -46.32 18.74
C ASN A 381 7.37 -46.02 18.38
N ASN A 382 7.12 -44.87 17.73
CA ASN A 382 5.81 -44.19 17.74
C ASN A 382 5.50 -43.48 16.42
N PRO A 383 4.30 -43.61 15.83
CA PRO A 383 3.90 -42.88 14.64
C PRO A 383 3.12 -41.57 14.91
N VAL A 384 3.03 -41.08 16.16
CA VAL A 384 2.23 -39.88 16.51
C VAL A 384 3.09 -38.67 16.94
N LEU A 385 4.37 -38.63 16.57
CA LEU A 385 5.23 -37.46 16.78
C LEU A 385 6.02 -37.20 15.49
N ALA A 386 5.36 -36.55 14.53
CA ALA A 386 6.00 -36.01 13.33
C ALA A 386 5.87 -34.47 13.40
N ASN A 387 7.02 -33.80 13.42
CA ASN A 387 7.26 -32.38 13.15
C ASN A 387 6.34 -31.32 13.79
N VAL A 388 6.63 -30.92 15.04
CA VAL A 388 6.12 -29.67 15.65
C VAL A 388 7.35 -28.85 16.10
N CYS A 389 7.70 -27.70 15.48
CA CYS A 389 8.77 -26.79 16.03
C CYS A 389 8.28 -25.97 17.23
N MET A 390 9.20 -25.73 18.18
CA MET A 390 8.90 -25.13 19.48
C MET A 390 9.76 -23.89 19.89
N ASN A 391 11.07 -23.80 19.59
CA ASN A 391 12.09 -22.97 20.33
C ASN A 391 13.42 -22.57 19.54
N PRO A 392 13.68 -21.29 19.11
CA PRO A 392 14.84 -20.94 18.23
C PRO A 392 15.41 -19.45 18.26
N TYR A 393 15.49 -18.69 17.13
CA TYR A 393 15.79 -17.22 16.91
C TYR A 393 17.28 -16.69 16.70
N THR A 394 17.50 -15.45 16.16
CA THR A 394 18.79 -14.88 15.58
C THR A 394 18.90 -13.29 15.54
N ALA A 395 19.67 -12.59 14.63
CA ALA A 395 19.91 -11.10 14.57
C ALA A 395 20.57 -10.49 13.26
N PHE A 396 20.19 -9.27 12.77
CA PHE A 396 20.78 -8.50 11.60
C PHE A 396 20.47 -6.94 11.44
N THR A 397 19.43 -6.42 10.70
CA THR A 397 19.36 -5.04 10.02
C THR A 397 18.50 -3.88 10.66
N ILE A 398 18.11 -2.76 9.97
CA ILE A 398 17.56 -1.47 10.58
C ILE A 398 16.49 -0.68 9.70
N SER A 399 15.53 0.11 10.29
CA SER A 399 14.60 1.15 9.69
C SER A 399 13.82 2.03 10.74
N ASP A 400 12.76 2.84 10.42
CA ASP A 400 12.14 3.88 11.29
C ASP A 400 10.80 4.46 10.77
N THR A 401 10.44 5.55 11.40
CA THR A 401 9.33 6.41 11.03
C THR A 401 9.88 7.83 10.83
N GLY A 402 10.68 8.31 11.79
CA GLY A 402 11.30 9.63 11.83
C GLY A 402 11.43 10.11 13.28
N GLN A 403 10.37 9.91 14.07
CA GLN A 403 10.33 10.02 15.54
C GLN A 403 9.44 8.96 16.21
N SER A 404 8.38 8.45 15.58
CA SER A 404 7.22 7.80 16.24
C SER A 404 6.42 6.78 15.36
N PRO A 405 6.25 5.47 15.74
CA PRO A 405 5.35 4.49 15.08
C PRO A 405 3.94 4.24 15.71
N ILE A 406 2.92 3.68 14.98
CA ILE A 406 1.67 3.03 15.50
C ILE A 406 1.54 1.51 15.21
N SER A 407 1.37 1.08 13.97
CA SER A 407 0.74 -0.19 13.57
C SER A 407 1.47 -0.85 12.37
N VAL A 408 0.85 -1.75 11.58
CA VAL A 408 1.13 -1.97 10.12
C VAL A 408 -0.18 -2.15 9.35
N VAL A 409 -0.27 -1.96 8.00
CA VAL A 409 -1.43 -2.33 7.13
C VAL A 409 -0.99 -2.71 5.69
N SER A 410 -1.79 -3.50 4.96
CA SER A 410 -1.59 -4.02 3.58
C SER A 410 -2.68 -3.55 2.58
N GLY A 411 -2.62 -3.99 1.30
CA GLY A 411 -3.72 -3.93 0.31
C GLY A 411 -3.25 -4.04 -1.16
N TYR A 412 -4.07 -4.50 -2.12
CA TYR A 412 -3.69 -4.81 -3.52
C TYR A 412 -3.47 -3.57 -4.42
N PHE A 413 -2.71 -2.55 -4.01
CA PHE A 413 -2.74 -1.24 -4.71
C PHE A 413 -2.16 -1.24 -6.14
N ASN A 414 -0.83 -1.19 -6.31
CA ASN A 414 -0.24 -0.69 -7.57
C ASN A 414 0.02 -1.80 -8.61
N ASN A 415 -1.10 -2.33 -9.10
CA ASN A 415 -1.32 -3.48 -9.99
C ASN A 415 -0.38 -3.55 -11.22
N ASP A 416 0.82 -4.07 -10.99
CA ASP A 416 1.82 -4.35 -12.02
C ASP A 416 2.76 -5.49 -11.57
N ASN A 417 2.20 -6.51 -10.89
CA ASN A 417 2.87 -7.71 -10.39
C ASN A 417 3.85 -7.43 -9.22
N LYS A 418 3.28 -6.86 -8.14
CA LYS A 418 3.93 -6.32 -6.91
C LYS A 418 2.99 -6.55 -5.68
N ARG A 419 3.29 -6.04 -4.46
CA ARG A 419 2.39 -5.94 -3.26
C ARG A 419 2.72 -4.65 -2.41
N ASP A 420 1.91 -4.23 -1.41
CA ASP A 420 1.79 -2.80 -0.95
C ASP A 420 1.44 -2.53 0.59
N LEU A 421 1.26 -1.27 1.10
CA LEU A 421 1.11 -0.93 2.56
C LEU A 421 0.22 0.29 2.98
N ALA A 422 -0.20 0.41 4.26
CA ALA A 422 -0.66 1.71 4.80
C ALA A 422 -0.26 2.11 6.21
N VAL A 423 0.43 3.26 6.23
CA VAL A 423 1.34 3.68 7.29
C VAL A 423 0.85 4.94 8.06
N LEU A 424 -0.40 5.35 7.82
CA LEU A 424 -0.89 6.73 7.94
C LEU A 424 -0.66 7.34 9.34
N ASN A 425 -0.23 8.62 9.41
CA ASN A 425 0.75 8.98 10.43
C ASN A 425 0.28 9.90 11.61
N GLN A 426 0.38 9.47 12.88
CA GLN A 426 -0.61 9.82 13.91
C GLN A 426 -0.74 11.23 14.53
N LYS A 427 0.10 11.78 15.42
CA LYS A 427 -0.15 13.14 16.01
C LYS A 427 -0.29 14.28 14.98
N ASP A 428 -0.31 13.96 13.69
CA ASP A 428 0.78 14.40 12.86
C ASP A 428 0.41 14.94 11.51
N LYS A 429 -0.51 14.31 10.80
CA LYS A 429 -0.93 14.69 9.45
C LYS A 429 -0.59 13.64 8.34
N SER A 430 0.60 13.03 8.26
CA SER A 430 1.26 12.48 7.04
C SER A 430 0.81 11.14 6.34
N ILE A 431 1.02 10.98 4.99
CA ILE A 431 0.62 9.96 3.93
C ILE A 431 1.66 9.83 2.79
N ASP A 432 1.73 8.73 2.03
CA ASP A 432 2.55 8.62 0.80
C ASP A 432 2.25 7.44 -0.16
N ILE A 433 2.31 7.65 -1.48
CA ILE A 433 2.39 6.57 -2.48
C ILE A 433 3.61 6.80 -3.41
N LEU A 434 4.25 5.73 -3.88
CA LEU A 434 5.66 5.70 -4.27
C LEU A 434 5.92 5.15 -5.70
N LEU A 435 7.18 5.25 -6.13
CA LEU A 435 7.78 4.39 -7.15
C LEU A 435 8.85 3.48 -6.50
N GLY A 436 8.58 2.17 -6.42
CA GLY A 436 9.48 1.16 -5.85
C GLY A 436 10.31 0.42 -6.90
N ASN A 437 11.59 0.12 -6.59
CA ASN A 437 12.57 -0.38 -7.58
C ASN A 437 12.67 -1.91 -7.68
N LYS A 438 12.20 -2.67 -6.68
CA LYS A 438 12.69 -4.03 -6.37
C LYS A 438 14.23 -4.08 -6.16
N ASP A 439 14.80 -3.20 -5.29
CA ASP A 439 16.24 -3.20 -4.92
C ASP A 439 16.64 -3.16 -3.40
N GLY A 440 17.01 -2.05 -2.73
CA GLY A 440 18.06 -1.99 -1.66
C GLY A 440 17.85 -1.43 -0.20
N THR A 441 16.74 -1.66 0.52
CA THR A 441 16.37 -1.37 1.96
C THR A 441 16.04 0.07 2.41
N PHE A 442 14.81 0.47 2.79
CA PHE A 442 13.40 0.05 2.56
C PHE A 442 12.58 1.36 2.28
N PRO A 443 11.50 1.48 1.47
CA PRO A 443 11.30 2.68 0.63
C PRO A 443 10.57 3.92 1.23
N THR A 444 10.39 5.14 0.56
CA THR A 444 11.13 6.05 -0.43
C THR A 444 10.55 7.50 -0.63
N PRO A 445 11.29 8.67 -0.59
CA PRO A 445 10.82 10.01 -0.08
C PRO A 445 10.67 11.29 -0.99
N ILE A 446 9.94 12.33 -0.50
CA ILE A 446 10.03 13.83 -0.74
C ILE A 446 9.86 14.69 0.57
N THR A 447 8.73 15.39 0.92
CA THR A 447 8.20 15.79 2.29
C THR A 447 7.05 16.87 2.37
N VAL A 448 5.86 16.58 2.97
CA VAL A 448 4.79 17.52 3.52
C VAL A 448 3.90 16.87 4.66
N PHE A 449 2.53 16.71 4.58
CA PHE A 449 1.61 15.99 5.58
C PHE A 449 0.12 15.35 5.28
N THR A 450 -0.48 14.80 4.15
CA THR A 450 -1.95 14.39 3.82
C THR A 450 -3.20 15.34 3.49
N GLY A 451 -4.30 15.50 4.28
CA GLY A 451 -5.43 16.48 4.15
C GLY A 451 -5.88 17.39 5.37
N LEU A 452 -6.65 16.99 6.41
CA LEU A 452 -6.94 17.81 7.65
C LEU A 452 -7.29 17.09 9.01
N ALA A 453 -6.25 16.83 9.85
CA ALA A 453 -6.19 16.25 11.24
C ALA A 453 -6.56 14.74 11.39
N PRO A 454 -5.71 13.75 11.92
CA PRO A 454 -6.20 11.94 11.26
C PRO A 454 -6.89 11.13 12.62
N TYR A 455 -7.15 9.80 12.96
CA TYR A 455 -6.64 8.79 14.07
C TYR A 455 -6.34 7.14 13.84
N ILE A 456 -6.23 6.38 12.65
CA ILE A 456 -6.49 4.92 12.14
C ILE A 456 -5.44 4.27 11.21
N VAL A 457 -5.56 2.98 10.82
CA VAL A 457 -5.75 2.53 9.39
C VAL A 457 -6.38 1.11 9.25
N ILE A 458 -7.04 0.75 8.12
CA ILE A 458 -7.81 -0.52 7.85
C ILE A 458 -7.77 -0.92 6.34
N THR A 459 -8.36 -2.06 5.92
CA THR A 459 -8.36 -2.70 4.58
C THR A 459 -9.73 -3.09 3.96
N ALA A 460 -10.06 -2.73 2.69
CA ALA A 460 -11.09 -3.29 1.74
C ALA A 460 -11.12 -2.51 0.38
N ASP A 461 -12.02 -2.79 -0.59
CA ASP A 461 -11.99 -2.29 -2.00
C ASP A 461 -13.39 -2.10 -2.68
N PHE A 462 -13.91 -0.87 -2.95
CA PHE A 462 -15.13 -0.59 -3.76
C PHE A 462 -15.12 0.44 -4.92
N ASN A 463 -15.78 1.60 -4.79
CA ASN A 463 -16.38 2.45 -5.87
C ASN A 463 -16.51 1.80 -7.28
N ASN A 464 -15.65 2.10 -8.30
CA ASN A 464 -15.36 1.38 -9.58
C ASN A 464 -14.79 2.27 -10.75
N ASP A 465 -13.79 1.76 -11.48
CA ASP A 465 -13.56 1.90 -12.96
C ASP A 465 -13.03 0.56 -13.53
N ASN A 466 -13.23 -0.55 -12.79
CA ASN A 466 -12.57 -1.86 -12.92
C ASN A 466 -11.05 -1.80 -12.67
N ILE A 467 -10.62 -1.03 -11.66
CA ILE A 467 -9.20 -0.82 -11.29
C ILE A 467 -9.00 -0.28 -9.84
N GLN A 468 -9.24 -1.13 -8.83
CA GLN A 468 -8.66 -1.05 -7.46
C GLN A 468 -9.22 0.09 -6.56
N ASP A 469 -9.45 -0.11 -5.25
CA ASP A 469 -9.99 0.91 -4.32
C ASP A 469 -9.45 0.88 -2.86
N LEU A 470 -9.57 1.97 -2.08
CA LEU A 470 -8.99 2.26 -0.76
C LEU A 470 -9.90 3.26 0.07
N ALA A 471 -9.42 4.08 1.05
CA ALA A 471 -10.14 5.28 1.57
C ALA A 471 -9.28 6.30 2.40
N VAL A 472 -9.83 7.45 2.89
CA VAL A 472 -9.21 8.41 3.87
C VAL A 472 -10.18 9.34 4.70
N GLY A 473 -11.26 8.84 5.36
CA GLY A 473 -12.38 9.59 6.03
C GLY A 473 -12.07 10.58 7.19
N ASN A 474 -12.80 10.66 8.35
CA ASN A 474 -12.59 11.63 9.50
C ASN A 474 -13.04 11.14 11.00
N ALA A 475 -12.73 11.82 12.17
CA ALA A 475 -13.12 11.64 13.64
C ALA A 475 -13.41 12.88 14.65
N ASN A 476 -12.81 13.04 15.90
CA ASN A 476 -12.98 14.04 17.05
C ASN A 476 -13.45 15.53 16.72
N GLY A 477 -13.49 16.01 15.44
CA GLY A 477 -14.50 16.96 14.91
C GLY A 477 -14.25 17.87 13.67
N GLN A 478 -15.37 18.27 13.03
CA GLN A 478 -15.66 19.34 12.04
C GLN A 478 -15.85 19.16 10.48
N SER A 479 -15.62 18.03 9.77
CA SER A 479 -15.95 17.86 8.31
C SER A 479 -15.97 16.39 7.75
N ILE A 480 -16.46 16.19 6.50
CA ILE A 480 -17.40 15.11 6.04
C ILE A 480 -17.08 14.35 4.70
N SER A 481 -17.25 13.01 4.56
CA SER A 481 -16.42 12.11 3.67
C SER A 481 -17.08 11.07 2.70
N VAL A 482 -16.44 10.83 1.53
CA VAL A 482 -16.62 9.84 0.42
C VAL A 482 -15.69 10.20 -0.78
N LEU A 483 -14.87 9.28 -1.33
CA LEU A 483 -13.50 9.49 -1.91
C LEU A 483 -13.15 8.84 -3.31
N LEU A 484 -11.87 8.95 -3.77
CA LEU A 484 -11.22 8.44 -5.02
C LEU A 484 -9.63 8.43 -4.94
N GLY A 485 -8.94 7.29 -4.82
CA GLY A 485 -7.52 7.09 -5.16
C GLY A 485 -7.47 6.96 -6.68
N ASN A 486 -6.53 7.59 -7.43
CA ASN A 486 -6.68 7.62 -8.92
C ASN A 486 -5.43 8.04 -9.70
N GLY A 487 -4.28 7.44 -9.39
CA GLY A 487 -3.00 7.78 -10.01
C GLY A 487 -2.44 9.13 -9.56
N GLY A 488 -3.17 10.23 -9.76
CA GLY A 488 -2.96 11.49 -9.05
C GLY A 488 -1.67 12.26 -9.34
N GLY A 489 -1.47 12.74 -10.58
CA GLY A 489 -0.39 13.69 -10.90
C GLY A 489 -0.42 15.04 -10.15
N THR A 490 -1.44 15.24 -9.30
CA THR A 490 -1.48 16.20 -8.19
C THR A 490 -2.09 15.51 -6.98
N PHE A 491 -1.46 15.61 -5.80
CA PHE A 491 -1.94 14.94 -4.59
C PHE A 491 -3.21 15.61 -4.06
N GLN A 492 -4.32 14.86 -4.04
CA GLN A 492 -5.63 15.33 -3.60
C GLN A 492 -6.20 14.44 -2.46
N SER A 493 -7.51 14.22 -2.38
CA SER A 493 -8.23 14.76 -1.21
C SER A 493 -9.44 13.98 -0.75
N GLN A 494 -9.24 13.24 0.34
CA GLN A 494 -10.21 13.12 1.44
C GLN A 494 -11.43 14.05 1.36
N THR A 495 -12.64 13.50 1.43
CA THR A 495 -13.85 14.31 1.39
C THR A 495 -14.14 14.85 2.79
N GLN A 496 -14.28 16.19 2.76
CA GLN A 496 -14.50 17.17 3.83
C GLN A 496 -15.28 18.42 3.36
N TYR A 497 -16.17 18.98 4.20
CA TYR A 497 -16.78 20.33 4.05
C TYR A 497 -17.19 20.94 5.42
N SER A 498 -18.11 20.30 6.17
CA SER A 498 -18.51 20.67 7.55
C SER A 498 -19.23 19.49 8.23
N ALA A 499 -19.06 19.31 9.55
CA ALA A 499 -19.62 18.18 10.31
C ALA A 499 -19.55 18.36 11.84
N GLY A 500 -19.98 17.31 12.57
CA GLY A 500 -19.91 17.14 14.02
C GLY A 500 -18.52 16.80 14.59
N LYS A 501 -18.35 15.66 15.28
CA LYS A 501 -17.40 15.57 16.40
C LYS A 501 -16.65 14.26 16.75
N GLY A 502 -16.72 13.13 16.03
CA GLY A 502 -16.02 11.88 16.46
C GLY A 502 -15.81 10.81 15.41
N SER A 503 -15.03 9.75 15.70
CA SER A 503 -14.98 8.40 15.05
C SER A 503 -13.82 7.52 15.58
N ARG A 504 -13.81 6.25 15.20
CA ARG A 504 -12.75 5.26 15.46
C ARG A 504 -12.53 4.19 14.34
N SER A 505 -13.38 4.08 13.30
CA SER A 505 -13.29 3.06 12.25
C SER A 505 -14.24 3.18 11.04
N LEU A 506 -13.99 2.35 10.01
CA LEU A 506 -14.79 2.10 8.80
C LEU A 506 -14.64 0.61 8.41
N ILE A 507 -15.66 -0.03 7.82
CA ILE A 507 -15.66 -1.43 7.38
C ILE A 507 -16.79 -1.80 6.35
N SER A 508 -16.71 -1.36 5.09
CA SER A 508 -17.54 -1.87 3.95
C SER A 508 -19.09 -1.62 3.99
N GLY A 509 -20.08 -2.27 3.30
CA GLY A 509 -20.18 -3.44 2.37
C GLY A 509 -21.63 -3.86 1.91
N TYR A 510 -21.99 -5.16 1.74
CA TYR A 510 -23.02 -5.70 0.77
C TYR A 510 -24.55 -5.46 0.97
N PHE A 511 -25.23 -6.36 1.69
CA PHE A 511 -26.61 -6.84 1.57
C PHE A 511 -27.06 -7.24 0.13
N ASN A 512 -28.36 -7.13 -0.13
CA ASN A 512 -29.12 -8.07 -0.97
C ASN A 512 -28.78 -8.05 -2.46
N ASN A 513 -28.16 -9.12 -2.95
CA ASN A 513 -27.97 -9.54 -4.35
C ASN A 513 -27.47 -8.47 -5.36
N ASP A 514 -28.25 -7.43 -5.63
CA ASP A 514 -27.92 -6.29 -6.49
C ASP A 514 -26.98 -5.24 -5.82
N THR A 515 -26.57 -5.38 -4.54
CA THR A 515 -25.20 -5.07 -3.99
C THR A 515 -24.93 -4.05 -2.82
N TYR A 516 -25.65 -2.94 -2.52
CA TYR A 516 -25.17 -1.94 -1.49
C TYR A 516 -23.74 -1.48 -1.78
N LEU A 517 -22.81 -1.80 -0.87
CA LEU A 517 -21.58 -1.08 -0.53
C LEU A 517 -21.92 0.12 0.36
N ASP A 518 -22.53 -0.21 1.50
CA ASP A 518 -23.36 0.62 2.38
C ASP A 518 -22.53 0.93 3.68
N VAL A 519 -22.05 2.17 3.85
CA VAL A 519 -20.97 2.60 4.77
C VAL A 519 -21.40 3.58 5.91
N ILE A 520 -21.38 3.16 7.18
CA ILE A 520 -21.88 3.95 8.35
C ILE A 520 -21.15 5.29 8.55
N VAL A 521 -21.93 6.36 8.68
CA VAL A 521 -21.61 7.54 9.51
C VAL A 521 -22.34 7.50 10.87
N ALA A 522 -21.86 8.23 11.88
CA ALA A 522 -22.36 8.20 13.27
C ALA A 522 -22.19 9.59 13.96
N ASN A 523 -22.11 9.74 15.31
CA ASN A 523 -22.10 11.01 16.07
C ASN A 523 -21.16 11.05 17.31
N TYR A 524 -21.01 12.21 17.98
CA TYR A 524 -20.15 12.31 19.17
C TYR A 524 -20.47 13.49 20.14
N ASP A 525 -21.69 13.61 20.67
CA ASP A 525 -22.01 14.27 21.95
C ASP A 525 -23.43 13.87 22.44
N ASP A 526 -24.47 14.26 21.70
CA ASP A 526 -25.87 14.00 22.04
C ASP A 526 -26.36 12.59 21.62
N ASN A 527 -26.12 11.62 22.51
CA ASN A 527 -27.04 10.53 22.91
C ASN A 527 -27.15 9.16 22.17
N THR A 528 -26.71 8.95 20.92
CA THR A 528 -27.40 8.00 19.99
C THR A 528 -26.59 7.39 18.76
N ILE A 529 -26.99 6.21 18.18
CA ILE A 529 -26.52 5.22 17.12
C ILE A 529 -26.24 5.63 15.62
N SER A 530 -26.34 4.70 14.64
CA SER A 530 -26.71 4.91 13.22
C SER A 530 -27.43 3.69 12.57
N ILE A 531 -28.13 3.86 11.43
CA ILE A 531 -28.63 2.82 10.48
C ILE A 531 -28.97 3.53 9.16
N LEU A 532 -28.77 2.92 7.98
CA LEU A 532 -28.86 3.52 6.64
C LEU A 532 -28.99 2.41 5.53
N LEU A 533 -29.31 2.79 4.26
CA LEU A 533 -29.56 1.91 3.05
C LEU A 533 -29.77 2.60 1.64
N GLY A 534 -28.93 2.53 0.57
CA GLY A 534 -28.86 3.72 -0.36
C GLY A 534 -28.61 3.78 -1.91
N ASN A 535 -27.46 4.30 -2.41
CA ASN A 535 -27.17 4.77 -3.81
C ASN A 535 -25.69 4.67 -4.32
N ASP A 536 -25.32 5.27 -5.46
CA ASP A 536 -24.06 5.09 -6.24
C ASP A 536 -22.89 6.10 -5.96
N ASP A 537 -21.65 5.77 -6.42
CA ASP A 537 -20.31 6.45 -6.33
C ASP A 537 -19.70 6.70 -4.93
N GLY A 538 -20.60 6.60 -3.93
CA GLY A 538 -20.49 7.15 -2.58
C GLY A 538 -21.48 8.28 -2.21
N THR A 539 -22.33 8.77 -3.12
CA THR A 539 -22.99 10.10 -3.03
C THR A 539 -23.81 10.23 -1.75
N LEU A 540 -23.21 10.97 -0.80
CA LEU A 540 -23.29 10.74 0.64
C LEU A 540 -24.74 10.62 1.12
N GLN A 541 -25.04 9.63 2.00
CA GLN A 541 -26.22 9.77 2.84
C GLN A 541 -26.10 9.72 4.37
N ASP A 542 -27.15 10.27 4.99
CA ASP A 542 -27.12 10.97 6.27
C ASP A 542 -27.52 10.06 7.44
N GLN A 543 -26.50 9.56 8.15
CA GLN A 543 -26.61 8.83 9.43
C GLN A 543 -27.83 9.25 10.29
N THR A 544 -28.81 8.38 10.59
CA THR A 544 -30.05 8.82 11.30
C THR A 544 -30.38 8.07 12.62
N VAL A 545 -29.39 7.35 13.18
CA VAL A 545 -29.17 7.26 14.65
C VAL A 545 -30.29 6.53 15.47
N HIS A 546 -30.61 6.94 16.73
CA HIS A 546 -31.27 6.27 17.91
C HIS A 546 -30.40 5.45 18.90
N ALA A 547 -30.57 4.25 19.52
CA ALA A 547 -29.85 4.03 20.82
C ALA A 547 -29.36 2.64 21.30
N VAL A 548 -28.55 2.76 22.36
CA VAL A 548 -28.89 2.36 23.73
C VAL A 548 -28.64 3.52 24.72
N GLY A 549 -27.41 3.96 25.10
CA GLY A 549 -27.31 5.20 25.93
C GLY A 549 -26.07 5.71 26.72
N ILE A 550 -24.81 5.24 26.66
CA ILE A 550 -23.51 5.99 26.95
C ILE A 550 -22.34 5.24 26.23
N SER A 551 -21.19 5.88 26.00
CA SER A 551 -20.17 5.62 24.96
C SER A 551 -19.53 4.20 24.82
N PRO A 552 -19.70 3.50 23.67
CA PRO A 552 -19.09 2.20 23.28
C PRO A 552 -18.10 2.30 22.10
N ASN A 553 -17.95 1.24 21.28
CA ASN A 553 -17.59 1.37 19.85
C ASN A 553 -18.15 0.37 18.78
N SER A 554 -18.90 -0.73 19.05
CA SER A 554 -19.16 -1.77 18.01
C SER A 554 -20.56 -2.43 17.86
N VAL A 555 -20.78 -3.08 16.70
CA VAL A 555 -21.81 -4.12 16.34
C VAL A 555 -21.11 -5.20 15.46
N ALA A 556 -21.76 -6.30 15.05
CA ALA A 556 -21.25 -7.65 15.31
C ALA A 556 -21.79 -8.79 14.41
N ALA A 557 -21.01 -9.45 13.54
CA ALA A 557 -21.58 -10.25 12.43
C ALA A 557 -21.17 -11.74 12.25
N GLY A 558 -22.11 -12.56 11.74
CA GLY A 558 -22.03 -14.02 11.49
C GLY A 558 -23.25 -14.59 10.73
N ASP A 559 -23.25 -15.88 10.35
CA ASP A 559 -24.20 -16.45 9.36
C ASP A 559 -25.17 -17.58 9.82
N PHE A 560 -26.47 -17.25 9.92
CA PHE A 560 -27.52 -17.98 10.64
C PHE A 560 -28.23 -19.20 9.94
N ASN A 561 -29.42 -19.06 9.34
CA ASN A 561 -30.47 -20.13 9.37
C ASN A 561 -31.16 -20.74 8.11
N ASN A 562 -31.55 -20.04 7.03
CA ASN A 562 -32.33 -20.65 5.91
C ASN A 562 -32.52 -19.80 4.62
N ASP A 563 -32.50 -18.46 4.69
CA ASP A 563 -33.18 -17.60 3.69
C ASP A 563 -32.63 -16.15 3.50
N SER A 564 -31.33 -15.95 3.68
CA SER A 564 -30.58 -14.74 3.22
C SER A 564 -31.05 -13.32 3.66
N LYS A 565 -31.38 -13.10 4.95
CA LYS A 565 -31.38 -11.73 5.55
C LYS A 565 -30.98 -11.74 7.04
N LEU A 566 -30.36 -10.67 7.51
CA LEU A 566 -29.83 -10.54 8.87
C LEU A 566 -30.83 -10.04 9.93
N ASP A 567 -30.76 -10.56 11.17
CA ASP A 567 -31.44 -10.00 12.37
C ASP A 567 -30.43 -9.29 13.30
N ILE A 568 -30.68 -8.02 13.64
CA ILE A 568 -29.63 -7.06 14.06
C ILE A 568 -29.43 -6.96 15.57
N ALA A 569 -28.16 -7.08 15.96
CA ALA A 569 -27.60 -7.02 17.30
C ALA A 569 -27.57 -5.62 18.00
N VAL A 570 -27.66 -5.64 19.33
CA VAL A 570 -27.91 -4.47 20.21
C VAL A 570 -27.45 -4.72 21.65
N VAL A 571 -27.50 -3.69 22.50
CA VAL A 571 -26.48 -3.45 23.54
C VAL A 571 -27.09 -2.99 24.88
N ASN A 572 -28.20 -3.56 25.30
CA ASN A 572 -29.24 -2.76 25.99
C ASN A 572 -29.16 -2.74 27.51
N GLN A 573 -29.39 -1.55 28.07
CA GLN A 573 -28.94 -1.24 29.43
C GLN A 573 -29.76 -0.10 30.06
N GLY A 574 -29.51 0.23 31.33
CA GLY A 574 -30.28 1.20 32.12
C GLY A 574 -31.63 0.67 32.60
N ASN A 575 -32.45 0.22 31.65
CA ASN A 575 -33.57 -0.71 31.85
C ASN A 575 -33.18 -2.15 31.46
N ASN A 576 -32.03 -2.33 30.79
CA ASN A 576 -31.36 -3.62 30.56
C ASN A 576 -32.19 -4.64 29.75
N THR A 577 -32.66 -4.16 28.61
CA THR A 577 -33.68 -4.76 27.74
C THR A 577 -33.06 -5.58 26.58
N ILE A 578 -32.47 -6.73 26.88
CA ILE A 578 -31.83 -7.65 25.90
C ILE A 578 -32.61 -8.99 25.80
N SER A 579 -32.95 -9.56 24.63
CA SER A 579 -32.74 -9.03 23.25
C SER A 579 -32.89 -10.01 22.07
N VAL A 580 -33.88 -10.91 22.02
CA VAL A 580 -34.18 -11.78 20.84
C VAL A 580 -35.04 -11.06 19.76
N LEU A 581 -34.86 -11.43 18.50
CA LEU A 581 -35.15 -10.71 17.24
C LEU A 581 -36.26 -11.44 16.39
N LEU A 582 -36.72 -10.94 15.21
CA LEU A 582 -37.88 -11.52 14.45
C LEU A 582 -38.13 -11.15 12.94
N GLY A 583 -37.71 -10.02 12.33
CA GLY A 583 -37.89 -9.75 10.87
C GLY A 583 -38.28 -8.34 10.31
N ASN A 584 -37.71 -7.90 9.16
CA ASN A 584 -37.95 -6.68 8.33
C ASN A 584 -37.22 -6.69 6.93
N GLY A 585 -35.97 -6.18 6.79
CA GLY A 585 -35.01 -6.54 5.71
C GLY A 585 -34.29 -5.43 4.88
N ASP A 586 -33.65 -4.39 5.47
CA ASP A 586 -33.40 -3.11 4.76
C ASP A 586 -32.60 -2.00 5.48
N GLY A 587 -32.62 -1.91 6.81
CA GLY A 587 -32.20 -0.74 7.60
C GLY A 587 -33.26 -0.14 8.56
N THR A 588 -34.48 -0.69 8.66
CA THR A 588 -35.56 -0.14 9.51
C THR A 588 -36.04 -1.12 10.59
N PHE A 589 -35.52 -0.95 11.82
CA PHE A 589 -35.32 -2.04 12.78
C PHE A 589 -35.74 -1.78 14.24
N GLN A 590 -35.65 -2.81 15.09
CA GLN A 590 -36.03 -2.78 16.52
C GLN A 590 -34.85 -3.20 17.45
N THR A 591 -35.09 -3.82 18.61
CA THR A 591 -34.13 -4.32 19.64
C THR A 591 -34.90 -5.28 20.57
N LEU A 592 -35.78 -4.69 21.44
CA LEU A 592 -36.78 -5.22 22.42
C LEU A 592 -36.53 -5.05 23.96
N ASP A 593 -36.69 -6.09 24.80
CA ASP A 593 -37.08 -6.04 26.25
C ASP A 593 -36.26 -7.02 27.15
N THR A 594 -36.64 -7.25 28.43
CA THR A 594 -35.74 -7.53 29.57
C THR A 594 -35.55 -9.01 29.98
N TYR A 595 -34.29 -9.46 30.05
CA TYR A 595 -33.82 -10.80 30.50
C TYR A 595 -33.09 -10.68 31.86
N LEU A 596 -33.36 -11.56 32.83
CA LEU A 596 -32.98 -11.32 34.24
C LEU A 596 -31.72 -12.10 34.70
N VAL A 597 -30.55 -11.42 34.78
CA VAL A 597 -29.22 -12.00 35.15
C VAL A 597 -28.22 -10.93 35.68
N GLY A 598 -26.90 -11.23 35.60
CA GLY A 598 -25.79 -10.31 35.83
C GLY A 598 -25.55 -9.29 34.71
N ASN A 599 -24.29 -9.03 34.36
CA ASN A 599 -23.82 -7.65 34.13
C ASN A 599 -22.90 -7.43 32.91
N PHE A 600 -22.96 -6.22 32.32
CA PHE A 600 -21.85 -5.35 31.86
C PHE A 600 -20.93 -5.64 30.57
N PRO A 601 -21.23 -6.47 29.54
CA PRO A 601 -20.24 -6.97 28.54
C PRO A 601 -19.59 -6.02 27.45
N ASP A 602 -18.61 -6.52 26.64
CA ASP A 602 -17.77 -5.93 25.53
C ASP A 602 -17.48 -6.91 24.32
N SER A 603 -16.24 -7.22 23.83
CA SER A 603 -15.90 -7.23 22.35
C SER A 603 -15.21 -8.43 21.59
N ALA A 604 -15.91 -9.28 20.81
CA ALA A 604 -15.36 -10.14 19.70
C ALA A 604 -16.44 -10.66 18.70
N ILE A 605 -16.19 -11.72 17.90
CA ILE A 605 -17.17 -12.40 16.99
C ILE A 605 -17.11 -13.94 17.18
N THR A 606 -17.96 -14.73 16.49
CA THR A 606 -17.81 -16.21 16.45
C THR A 606 -18.03 -16.83 15.05
N ARG A 607 -17.55 -18.08 14.90
CA ARG A 607 -17.69 -19.06 13.79
C ARG A 607 -17.60 -20.49 14.41
N ASP A 608 -17.80 -21.55 13.61
CA ASP A 608 -18.46 -22.82 13.99
C ASP A 608 -17.56 -24.03 14.44
N PHE A 609 -17.96 -24.79 15.50
CA PHE A 609 -17.17 -25.81 16.25
C PHE A 609 -17.54 -27.32 16.17
N ASN A 610 -18.42 -27.91 17.02
CA ASN A 610 -18.54 -29.38 17.25
C ASN A 610 -19.93 -30.11 17.25
N ASN A 611 -20.30 -30.73 16.12
CA ASN A 611 -21.34 -31.76 15.82
C ASN A 611 -22.72 -31.41 15.19
N ASP A 612 -22.86 -31.72 13.89
CA ASP A 612 -24.08 -31.75 13.03
C ASP A 612 -24.64 -30.42 12.47
N LYS A 613 -24.32 -29.28 13.08
CA LYS A 613 -24.77 -27.90 12.77
C LYS A 613 -26.20 -27.52 13.17
N HIS A 614 -26.39 -27.42 14.50
CA HIS A 614 -27.20 -26.38 15.13
C HIS A 614 -26.39 -25.86 16.33
N LEU A 615 -26.09 -24.56 16.37
CA LEU A 615 -24.93 -24.00 17.09
C LEU A 615 -25.28 -23.14 18.33
N ASP A 616 -24.42 -22.18 18.70
CA ASP A 616 -24.47 -21.43 19.95
C ASP A 616 -24.51 -19.91 19.74
N LEU A 617 -23.56 -19.10 20.26
CA LEU A 617 -23.48 -17.63 20.15
C LEU A 617 -22.14 -17.12 20.73
N ALA A 618 -22.03 -15.86 21.14
CA ALA A 618 -21.31 -15.48 22.34
C ALA A 618 -21.87 -14.20 23.01
N VAL A 619 -21.41 -13.94 24.23
CA VAL A 619 -21.69 -12.76 25.10
C VAL A 619 -20.33 -12.35 25.71
N ALA A 620 -20.22 -11.39 26.65
CA ALA A 620 -18.89 -10.98 27.11
C ALA A 620 -18.75 -10.61 28.62
N ASN A 621 -19.09 -11.48 29.59
CA ASN A 621 -18.91 -11.11 31.01
C ASN A 621 -17.43 -11.09 31.47
N PHE A 622 -16.94 -9.97 32.05
CA PHE A 622 -15.64 -9.75 32.75
C PHE A 622 -15.85 -9.94 34.27
N GLY A 623 -15.12 -9.24 35.17
CA GLY A 623 -15.41 -9.05 36.61
C GLY A 623 -15.57 -10.23 37.60
N ASP A 624 -15.85 -11.45 37.13
CA ASP A 624 -16.35 -12.59 37.93
C ASP A 624 -15.32 -13.73 38.10
N TYR A 625 -14.27 -13.71 37.28
CA TYR A 625 -13.34 -14.80 36.89
C TYR A 625 -13.97 -16.22 36.86
N ASN A 626 -14.47 -16.56 35.68
CA ASN A 626 -14.95 -17.82 35.12
C ASN A 626 -14.93 -17.61 33.58
N VAL A 627 -15.74 -18.31 32.78
CA VAL A 627 -16.11 -17.88 31.42
C VAL A 627 -17.51 -18.34 31.13
N GLY A 628 -18.19 -17.61 30.24
CA GLY A 628 -19.34 -18.14 29.56
C GLY A 628 -19.01 -18.97 28.32
N VAL A 629 -19.52 -20.20 28.30
CA VAL A 629 -20.04 -20.89 27.13
C VAL A 629 -21.34 -21.55 27.60
N LEU A 630 -22.32 -21.61 26.72
CA LEU A 630 -23.75 -22.13 26.90
C LEU A 630 -24.62 -25.02 26.75
N LEU A 631 -23.99 -26.07 26.07
CA LEU A 631 -24.54 -27.27 25.46
C LEU A 631 -25.60 -26.98 24.35
N GLY A 632 -25.50 -25.90 23.53
CA GLY A 632 -26.20 -25.69 22.23
C GLY A 632 -27.62 -25.04 22.19
N ASN A 633 -27.89 -24.15 21.20
CA ASN A 633 -29.24 -23.71 20.73
C ASN A 633 -29.22 -23.02 19.33
N GLY A 634 -28.91 -21.71 19.22
CA GLY A 634 -28.70 -20.96 17.97
C GLY A 634 -29.95 -20.34 17.29
N ASN A 635 -30.22 -19.02 17.46
CA ASN A 635 -31.46 -18.27 17.09
C ASN A 635 -31.86 -17.10 18.05
N GLY A 636 -31.51 -17.18 19.35
CA GLY A 636 -32.21 -16.46 20.43
C GLY A 636 -32.21 -17.06 21.85
N THR A 637 -32.52 -18.35 22.05
CA THR A 637 -33.14 -18.84 23.31
C THR A 637 -32.16 -19.47 24.32
N PHE A 638 -31.41 -18.64 25.07
CA PHE A 638 -30.10 -19.11 25.57
C PHE A 638 -29.60 -18.67 26.97
N GLN A 639 -28.42 -19.19 27.38
CA GLN A 639 -27.83 -19.18 28.74
C GLN A 639 -26.47 -18.41 28.87
N ALA A 640 -25.41 -18.98 29.46
CA ALA A 640 -24.09 -18.35 29.67
C ALA A 640 -22.85 -19.26 29.79
N GLN A 641 -22.75 -20.21 30.78
CA GLN A 641 -21.47 -20.69 31.42
C GLN A 641 -21.32 -22.15 31.98
N ILE A 642 -20.18 -22.83 31.70
CA ILE A 642 -19.42 -23.93 32.38
C ILE A 642 -18.09 -23.38 33.02
N MET A 643 -16.94 -24.09 33.14
CA MET A 643 -15.58 -23.49 33.41
C MET A 643 -14.30 -24.43 33.22
N TYR A 644 -13.36 -24.22 32.25
CA TYR A 644 -11.90 -24.57 32.34
C TYR A 644 -10.91 -23.35 32.28
N GLU A 645 -9.98 -23.13 31.31
CA GLU A 645 -9.20 -21.83 31.14
C GLU A 645 -8.22 -21.58 29.97
N ALA A 646 -7.92 -20.28 29.69
CA ALA A 646 -7.01 -19.77 28.64
C ALA A 646 -6.29 -18.39 28.87
N GLY A 647 -6.92 -17.38 29.49
CA GLY A 647 -6.49 -15.96 29.41
C GLY A 647 -7.17 -14.97 30.37
N ASN A 648 -7.46 -13.72 29.95
CA ASN A 648 -7.83 -12.63 30.89
C ASN A 648 -8.86 -11.55 30.44
N GLY A 649 -9.47 -11.59 29.23
CA GLY A 649 -10.66 -10.77 28.83
C GLY A 649 -10.51 -9.44 28.03
N PRO A 650 -10.02 -9.45 26.76
CA PRO A 650 -9.41 -8.31 26.01
C PRO A 650 -10.31 -7.40 25.10
N ASN A 651 -10.09 -7.26 23.76
CA ASN A 651 -10.92 -6.42 22.82
C ASN A 651 -10.66 -6.56 21.26
N SER A 652 -11.63 -7.03 20.45
CA SER A 652 -11.70 -6.92 18.95
C SER A 652 -10.68 -7.72 18.07
N ILE A 653 -10.94 -7.89 16.75
CA ILE A 653 -11.21 -9.23 16.13
C ILE A 653 -11.00 -9.44 14.58
N ILE A 654 -10.64 -10.69 14.18
CA ILE A 654 -10.57 -11.45 12.88
C ILE A 654 -9.91 -12.86 13.18
N SER A 655 -9.82 -13.90 12.30
CA SER A 655 -9.35 -15.26 12.76
C SER A 655 -8.96 -16.36 11.73
N ALA A 656 -7.75 -16.98 11.81
CA ALA A 656 -7.43 -18.45 11.62
C ALA A 656 -5.90 -18.82 11.69
N ASP A 657 -5.52 -20.09 12.04
CA ASP A 657 -4.42 -20.96 11.48
C ASP A 657 -3.29 -21.75 12.31
N PHE A 658 -2.97 -21.49 13.60
CA PHE A 658 -1.82 -22.06 14.41
C PHE A 658 -1.49 -23.60 14.41
N ASN A 659 -2.31 -24.63 14.13
CA ASN A 659 -2.06 -26.01 14.67
C ASN A 659 -2.76 -27.28 14.06
N ASN A 660 -2.04 -28.36 13.73
CA ASN A 660 -2.39 -29.78 13.45
C ASN A 660 -3.70 -30.35 12.77
N ASP A 661 -4.82 -29.65 12.48
CA ASP A 661 -5.99 -30.20 11.71
C ASP A 661 -6.84 -29.19 10.87
N ASN A 662 -8.01 -28.67 11.32
CA ASN A 662 -9.01 -28.01 10.45
C ASN A 662 -10.07 -27.12 11.17
N GLN A 663 -9.64 -26.31 12.14
CA GLN A 663 -10.46 -25.53 13.10
C GLN A 663 -9.79 -24.17 13.43
N LEU A 664 -9.92 -23.63 14.64
CA LEU A 664 -9.54 -22.26 15.06
C LEU A 664 -9.10 -22.18 16.57
N ASP A 665 -8.79 -20.98 17.06
CA ASP A 665 -8.61 -20.63 18.49
C ASP A 665 -8.63 -19.08 18.59
N LEU A 666 -8.52 -18.51 19.79
CA LEU A 666 -8.41 -17.06 20.01
C LEU A 666 -6.97 -16.55 20.17
N ILE A 667 -6.83 -15.25 20.49
CA ILE A 667 -5.56 -14.57 20.82
C ILE A 667 -5.82 -13.63 22.00
N VAL A 668 -5.68 -14.08 23.26
CA VAL A 668 -6.15 -13.28 24.42
C VAL A 668 -5.20 -12.13 24.81
N ALA A 669 -4.67 -11.37 23.84
CA ALA A 669 -3.52 -10.46 24.03
C ALA A 669 -3.75 -9.43 25.14
N ASN A 670 -2.75 -9.29 26.01
CA ASN A 670 -2.97 -9.15 27.45
C ASN A 670 -2.29 -7.89 28.02
N TRP A 671 -2.44 -7.53 29.32
CA TRP A 671 -2.00 -6.18 29.76
C TRP A 671 -1.58 -5.95 31.24
N PHE A 672 -1.64 -6.91 32.17
CA PHE A 672 -1.16 -6.72 33.56
C PHE A 672 -0.30 -7.90 34.05
N ASP A 673 -0.79 -8.74 34.97
CA ASP A 673 0.01 -9.63 35.83
C ASP A 673 0.38 -11.02 35.26
N ASN A 674 0.78 -11.03 33.99
CA ASN A 674 1.97 -11.78 33.55
C ASN A 674 1.89 -13.31 33.34
N ALA A 675 0.85 -13.80 32.67
CA ALA A 675 0.83 -15.17 32.14
C ALA A 675 -0.01 -15.30 30.85
N THR A 676 0.14 -16.46 30.20
CA THR A 676 -0.52 -16.91 28.96
C THR A 676 -0.87 -18.39 29.08
N SER A 677 -2.09 -18.82 28.74
CA SER A 677 -2.47 -20.23 28.59
C SER A 677 -3.12 -20.49 27.22
N VAL A 678 -3.20 -21.76 26.80
CA VAL A 678 -3.33 -22.13 25.37
C VAL A 678 -4.00 -23.49 25.19
N LEU A 679 -4.82 -23.67 24.13
CA LEU A 679 -5.80 -24.73 23.98
C LEU A 679 -5.54 -25.63 22.76
N LEU A 680 -6.19 -26.79 22.73
CA LEU A 680 -7.29 -27.04 21.80
C LEU A 680 -8.35 -27.89 22.54
N GLY A 681 -8.65 -29.14 22.14
CA GLY A 681 -9.69 -29.96 22.79
C GLY A 681 -9.61 -31.46 22.54
N ASP A 682 -9.81 -32.27 23.58
CA ASP A 682 -9.55 -33.73 23.55
C ASP A 682 -10.56 -34.56 22.72
N GLY A 683 -11.47 -33.93 21.96
CA GLY A 683 -12.44 -34.60 21.08
C GLY A 683 -13.44 -35.55 21.76
N ASN A 684 -13.45 -35.62 23.10
CA ASN A 684 -14.31 -36.50 23.90
C ASN A 684 -14.74 -35.89 25.24
N GLY A 685 -14.71 -34.56 25.36
CA GLY A 685 -15.11 -33.82 26.57
C GLY A 685 -14.03 -33.76 27.65
N THR A 686 -12.86 -33.18 27.34
CA THR A 686 -11.85 -32.76 28.33
C THR A 686 -11.12 -31.52 27.82
N PHE A 687 -10.75 -30.65 28.77
CA PHE A 687 -10.00 -29.40 28.64
C PHE A 687 -9.08 -29.26 29.87
N SER A 688 -7.98 -28.50 29.76
CA SER A 688 -6.69 -28.98 30.29
C SER A 688 -5.91 -28.01 31.23
N THR A 689 -4.58 -28.19 31.45
CA THR A 689 -3.76 -27.45 32.46
C THR A 689 -2.43 -26.79 31.94
N PRO A 690 -2.09 -25.54 32.30
CA PRO A 690 -0.95 -24.74 31.77
C PRO A 690 0.24 -24.49 32.75
N GLN A 691 1.20 -23.62 32.35
CA GLN A 691 2.36 -23.16 33.16
C GLN A 691 2.94 -21.79 32.68
N VAL A 692 3.90 -21.18 33.41
CA VAL A 692 4.28 -19.73 33.31
C VAL A 692 5.79 -19.48 33.52
N TYR A 693 6.37 -18.44 32.87
CA TYR A 693 7.81 -18.10 32.87
C TYR A 693 8.14 -16.67 33.36
N ARG A 694 9.26 -16.08 32.88
CA ARG A 694 9.62 -14.64 32.96
C ARG A 694 10.25 -14.23 31.61
N ALA A 695 9.70 -13.21 30.94
CA ALA A 695 10.07 -12.75 29.58
C ALA A 695 9.48 -11.36 29.21
N GLY A 696 8.69 -11.23 28.12
CA GLY A 696 8.21 -9.95 27.54
C GLY A 696 7.09 -9.21 28.28
N TYR A 697 6.39 -8.27 27.61
CA TYR A 697 5.62 -7.22 28.32
C TYR A 697 4.34 -6.66 27.56
N ALA A 698 3.46 -7.52 27.01
CA ALA A 698 2.07 -7.25 26.48
C ALA A 698 1.74 -6.39 25.22
N PRO A 699 1.09 -6.94 24.15
CA PRO A 699 0.61 -6.26 22.92
C PRO A 699 -0.92 -6.34 22.60
N SER A 700 -1.34 -5.70 21.48
CA SER A 700 -2.72 -5.70 20.94
C SER A 700 -2.93 -5.37 19.42
N GLY A 701 -2.83 -6.40 18.57
CA GLY A 701 -3.13 -6.42 17.12
C GLY A 701 -2.65 -7.76 16.53
N VAL A 702 -3.18 -8.27 15.42
CA VAL A 702 -2.75 -9.54 14.76
C VAL A 702 -3.52 -9.78 13.44
N VAL A 703 -2.93 -10.56 12.52
CA VAL A 703 -3.30 -10.89 11.12
C VAL A 703 -2.34 -11.99 10.58
N ALA A 704 -2.30 -12.26 9.26
CA ALA A 704 -1.45 -13.26 8.61
C ALA A 704 -0.70 -12.73 7.35
N ALA A 705 0.58 -13.08 7.19
CA ALA A 705 1.42 -13.04 5.98
C ALA A 705 2.82 -13.69 6.23
N ASP A 706 3.73 -13.74 5.25
CA ASP A 706 4.43 -14.97 4.82
C ASP A 706 6.00 -15.17 5.01
N PHE A 707 6.87 -14.18 5.27
CA PHE A 707 8.37 -14.10 5.20
C PHE A 707 9.31 -15.15 4.49
N ASN A 708 9.48 -16.42 4.92
CA ASN A 708 10.72 -17.22 4.73
C ASN A 708 10.94 -18.13 3.49
N ASN A 709 10.00 -18.85 2.90
CA ASN A 709 8.57 -18.70 2.96
C ASN A 709 7.81 -19.99 2.53
N ASP A 710 6.99 -20.64 3.39
CA ASP A 710 6.46 -22.02 3.13
C ASP A 710 5.22 -22.53 3.97
N ASN A 711 4.05 -21.85 3.96
CA ASN A 711 2.70 -22.26 4.49
C ASN A 711 2.45 -22.47 6.02
N LEU A 712 3.16 -21.80 6.92
CA LEU A 712 3.01 -21.90 8.38
C LEU A 712 3.67 -20.72 9.14
N LEU A 713 2.98 -19.58 9.16
CA LEU A 713 3.32 -18.16 9.48
C LEU A 713 4.37 -17.88 10.61
N ASP A 714 4.10 -17.01 11.59
CA ASP A 714 4.71 -16.83 12.94
C ASP A 714 4.13 -15.53 13.55
N LEU A 715 4.94 -14.51 13.90
CA LEU A 715 4.54 -13.42 14.79
C LEU A 715 5.44 -12.18 14.59
N ALA A 716 4.86 -10.97 14.60
CA ALA A 716 5.47 -9.62 14.52
C ALA A 716 4.91 -8.63 15.59
N ALA A 717 5.08 -7.29 15.55
CA ALA A 717 4.53 -6.32 16.57
C ALA A 717 4.70 -4.79 16.40
N THR A 718 4.00 -4.02 17.25
CA THR A 718 4.25 -2.58 17.54
C THR A 718 4.10 -2.31 19.05
N ASN A 719 4.72 -1.26 19.64
CA ASN A 719 5.17 -1.38 21.05
C ASN A 719 5.30 -0.13 21.97
N LEU A 720 4.28 0.20 22.78
CA LEU A 720 4.02 1.47 23.50
C LEU A 720 4.92 1.87 24.71
N TYR A 721 6.07 1.23 24.98
CA TYR A 721 7.02 1.83 25.96
C TYR A 721 8.55 1.58 25.80
N GLY A 722 9.06 0.70 24.93
CA GLY A 722 10.51 0.33 24.90
C GLY A 722 11.03 -0.04 23.51
N ASN A 723 12.19 -0.68 23.32
CA ASN A 723 12.71 -0.93 21.95
C ASN A 723 13.50 -2.25 21.77
N THR A 724 13.13 -3.03 20.74
CA THR A 724 13.68 -4.33 20.26
C THR A 724 12.96 -4.69 18.95
N LEU A 725 13.68 -4.75 17.82
CA LEU A 725 13.16 -5.21 16.51
C LEU A 725 13.97 -6.40 15.98
N SER A 726 13.41 -7.11 15.01
CA SER A 726 13.77 -8.48 14.64
C SER A 726 13.11 -8.84 13.30
N LEU A 727 13.67 -9.78 12.53
CA LEU A 727 12.87 -10.82 11.83
C LEU A 727 13.12 -12.12 12.63
N LEU A 728 13.20 -13.34 12.07
CA LEU A 728 12.99 -14.58 12.84
C LEU A 728 13.80 -15.80 12.39
N VAL A 729 13.62 -16.94 13.07
CA VAL A 729 13.97 -18.29 12.57
C VAL A 729 13.35 -19.36 13.46
N ARG A 730 12.37 -20.13 12.96
CA ARG A 730 11.73 -21.36 13.50
C ARG A 730 12.64 -22.61 13.17
N VAL A 731 12.61 -23.80 13.83
CA VAL A 731 13.31 -25.10 13.40
C VAL A 731 12.60 -26.47 13.73
N ALA A 732 12.19 -27.29 12.73
CA ALA A 732 11.09 -28.33 12.61
C ALA A 732 9.68 -27.96 11.98
N ASN A 733 8.63 -27.46 12.70
CA ASN A 733 7.48 -26.66 12.15
C ASN A 733 7.02 -25.31 12.86
N GLY A 734 6.65 -25.23 14.16
CA GLY A 734 6.24 -24.00 14.91
C GLY A 734 7.26 -23.01 15.51
N SER A 735 7.13 -22.57 16.78
CA SER A 735 8.16 -21.91 17.66
C SER A 735 8.16 -20.39 17.90
N VAL A 736 8.60 -19.95 19.12
CA VAL A 736 9.03 -18.54 19.38
C VAL A 736 10.23 -18.39 20.38
N GLN A 737 10.89 -17.21 20.48
CA GLN A 737 11.99 -16.87 21.42
C GLN A 737 12.31 -15.34 21.57
N PRO A 738 13.32 -14.92 22.38
CA PRO A 738 13.86 -13.54 22.47
C PRO A 738 14.90 -13.14 21.38
N MET A 739 15.41 -11.89 21.46
CA MET A 739 16.20 -11.19 20.42
C MET A 739 17.32 -10.29 21.02
N ILE A 740 18.06 -9.53 20.18
CA ILE A 740 18.95 -8.40 20.58
C ILE A 740 18.58 -7.08 19.84
N GLN A 741 19.47 -6.06 19.77
CA GLN A 741 19.03 -4.66 19.84
C GLN A 741 19.96 -3.53 19.28
N TYR A 742 19.53 -2.57 18.41
CA TYR A 742 20.33 -1.35 18.07
C TYR A 742 19.74 0.06 17.63
N ALA A 743 18.51 0.29 17.11
CA ALA A 743 18.10 1.65 16.58
C ALA A 743 16.59 2.13 16.74
N ALA A 744 16.20 3.26 16.09
CA ALA A 744 14.80 3.71 15.77
C ALA A 744 13.86 4.37 16.83
N GLY A 745 12.71 4.90 16.36
CA GLY A 745 11.72 5.79 17.00
C GLY A 745 10.59 5.18 17.87
N MET A 746 9.53 5.97 18.15
CA MET A 746 8.73 5.91 19.40
C MET A 746 7.22 6.35 19.47
N TYR A 747 6.19 5.43 19.57
CA TYR A 747 4.89 5.62 20.33
C TYR A 747 3.75 4.50 20.47
N PRO A 748 3.79 3.25 19.95
CA PRO A 748 2.78 2.61 19.02
C PRO A 748 1.50 1.84 19.51
N ARG A 749 0.58 1.37 18.60
CA ARG A 749 -0.49 0.28 18.73
C ARG A 749 -1.21 -0.16 17.38
N SER A 750 -1.64 -1.45 17.26
CA SER A 750 -2.55 -2.17 16.28
C SER A 750 -2.02 -2.59 14.86
N ILE A 751 -2.80 -3.18 13.90
CA ILE A 751 -2.27 -3.92 12.69
C ILE A 751 -3.28 -4.26 11.50
N VAL A 752 -2.82 -4.54 10.23
CA VAL A 752 -3.38 -5.40 9.12
C VAL A 752 -2.30 -6.07 8.25
N ALA A 753 -2.57 -7.30 7.80
CA ALA A 753 -1.91 -7.99 6.69
C ALA A 753 -2.97 -8.82 5.93
N THR A 754 -2.80 -8.99 4.62
CA THR A 754 -3.81 -9.50 3.66
C THR A 754 -3.09 -10.09 2.43
N ASP A 755 -3.80 -10.46 1.37
CA ASP A 755 -3.21 -10.57 0.03
C ASP A 755 -3.14 -9.17 -0.65
N PHE A 756 -2.36 -9.05 -1.73
CA PHE A 756 -1.99 -7.77 -2.37
C PHE A 756 -1.51 -7.98 -3.85
N ASN A 757 -1.11 -6.93 -4.62
CA ASN A 757 -1.23 -6.81 -6.12
C ASN A 757 -0.57 -7.82 -7.12
N GLY A 758 -0.37 -9.10 -6.77
CA GLY A 758 -0.27 -10.15 -7.78
C GLY A 758 1.08 -10.32 -8.48
N ASP A 759 2.19 -10.14 -7.77
CA ASP A 759 3.18 -11.23 -7.72
C ASP A 759 3.25 -11.95 -6.37
N ASN A 760 2.26 -11.73 -5.48
CA ASN A 760 2.08 -12.47 -4.23
C ASN A 760 3.26 -12.29 -3.26
N LYS A 761 4.12 -11.26 -3.50
CA LYS A 761 5.50 -10.99 -3.02
C LYS A 761 5.62 -9.55 -2.52
N THR A 762 6.10 -9.37 -1.28
CA THR A 762 5.94 -8.10 -0.52
C THR A 762 7.19 -7.69 0.26
N ASP A 763 7.00 -7.10 1.44
CA ASP A 763 7.64 -5.84 1.85
C ASP A 763 8.11 -5.94 3.33
N LEU A 764 8.22 -4.82 4.07
CA LEU A 764 8.54 -4.81 5.51
C LEU A 764 7.66 -3.77 6.22
N ILE A 765 6.49 -4.20 6.68
CA ILE A 765 5.31 -3.34 6.80
C ILE A 765 5.29 -2.55 8.13
N VAL A 766 4.75 -1.33 8.07
CA VAL A 766 4.72 -0.31 9.14
C VAL A 766 3.42 0.52 9.11
N VAL A 767 3.07 1.20 10.20
CA VAL A 767 2.18 2.38 10.36
C VAL A 767 2.72 3.20 11.48
N ASN A 768 2.64 4.53 11.37
CA ASN A 768 3.47 5.42 12.15
C ASN A 768 2.72 6.49 12.95
N GLN A 769 3.24 6.96 14.09
CA GLN A 769 2.50 7.74 15.10
C GLN A 769 3.00 9.21 15.28
N GLY A 770 3.90 9.71 14.43
CA GLY A 770 4.37 11.10 14.49
C GLY A 770 5.55 11.49 13.56
N ASP A 771 5.41 11.32 12.24
CA ASP A 771 6.33 11.88 11.23
C ASP A 771 5.84 11.94 9.74
N SER A 772 5.51 10.79 9.10
CA SER A 772 5.84 10.51 7.69
C SER A 772 4.75 10.12 6.65
N ASP A 773 4.00 9.02 6.76
CA ASP A 773 3.82 8.13 5.58
C ASP A 773 2.49 7.33 5.39
N ILE A 774 2.19 6.89 4.15
CA ILE A 774 1.71 5.53 3.75
C ILE A 774 2.77 4.92 2.81
N MET A 775 2.70 3.66 2.34
CA MET A 775 3.88 3.07 1.69
C MET A 775 3.54 1.98 0.67
N LEU A 776 4.52 1.67 -0.18
CA LEU A 776 4.35 0.88 -1.39
C LEU A 776 5.74 0.35 -1.81
N MET A 777 6.28 -0.71 -1.15
CA MET A 777 7.65 -1.16 -1.47
C MET A 777 7.74 -1.98 -2.74
N LEU A 778 6.65 -2.69 -3.08
CA LEU A 778 6.53 -3.42 -4.34
C LEU A 778 7.66 -4.46 -4.44
N GLY A 779 7.81 -5.31 -3.42
CA GLY A 779 9.09 -5.84 -2.95
C GLY A 779 9.78 -6.99 -3.69
N ASN A 780 11.05 -7.23 -3.31
CA ASN A 780 11.92 -8.25 -3.89
C ASN A 780 12.47 -9.23 -2.85
N GLY A 781 11.90 -10.43 -2.79
CA GLY A 781 12.28 -11.49 -1.86
C GLY A 781 13.70 -12.06 -2.00
N ASP A 782 14.47 -11.66 -3.02
CA ASP A 782 15.93 -11.89 -3.05
C ASP A 782 16.71 -10.96 -2.12
N GLY A 783 16.07 -9.91 -1.58
CA GLY A 783 16.07 -9.71 -0.14
C GLY A 783 16.19 -8.28 0.39
N THR A 784 15.95 -7.19 -0.39
CA THR A 784 16.31 -5.84 0.10
C THR A 784 15.34 -4.63 -0.05
N PHE A 785 14.46 -4.39 -1.03
CA PHE A 785 13.30 -3.43 -0.88
C PHE A 785 13.50 -1.86 -0.89
N GLN A 786 14.51 -1.24 -1.52
CA GLN A 786 14.69 0.24 -1.77
C GLN A 786 15.36 1.18 -0.70
N GLY A 787 14.69 2.15 -0.05
CA GLY A 787 15.32 3.17 0.85
C GLY A 787 14.43 4.40 1.19
N ARG A 788 14.34 4.82 2.48
CA ARG A 788 13.10 5.33 3.17
C ARG A 788 12.45 6.68 2.77
N LEU A 789 11.11 6.74 2.96
CA LEU A 789 10.10 7.84 2.95
C LEU A 789 10.44 9.11 3.78
N PRO A 790 9.74 10.27 3.63
CA PRO A 790 8.35 10.49 3.09
C PRO A 790 8.08 11.69 2.12
N TYR A 791 6.93 11.81 1.40
CA TYR A 791 6.57 12.73 0.27
C TYR A 791 5.39 13.76 0.44
N ILE A 792 4.14 13.36 0.74
CA ILE A 792 3.10 13.99 1.63
C ILE A 792 2.25 15.34 1.30
N ILE A 793 1.25 15.77 2.17
CA ILE A 793 0.33 17.03 2.23
C ILE A 793 -0.30 17.64 3.62
N LEU A 794 -1.54 17.39 4.20
CA LEU A 794 -2.14 17.69 5.63
C LEU A 794 -3.17 16.78 6.61
N GLN A 795 -3.38 15.41 6.81
CA GLN A 795 -4.55 14.61 7.52
C GLN A 795 -4.47 14.41 9.07
N THR A 796 -4.92 13.31 9.90
CA THR A 796 -4.27 11.97 12.43
C THR A 796 -4.29 10.26 12.71
N PRO A 797 -4.77 9.08 12.05
CA PRO A 797 -5.84 8.68 10.94
C PRO A 797 -7.38 8.04 10.87
N SER A 798 -8.46 7.57 11.66
CA SER A 798 -9.12 7.34 13.07
C SER A 798 -9.01 6.16 14.18
N SER A 799 -8.86 4.80 14.05
CA SER A 799 -8.06 3.88 14.96
C SER A 799 -7.64 2.48 14.45
N MET A 800 -8.51 1.45 14.22
CA MET A 800 -8.14 0.22 13.45
C MET A 800 -9.34 -0.72 13.10
N ALA A 801 -9.25 -1.49 11.99
CA ALA A 801 -10.13 -2.62 11.57
C ALA A 801 -9.56 -3.48 10.39
N LEU A 802 -10.38 -4.34 9.74
CA LEU A 802 -10.05 -5.22 8.58
C LEU A 802 -11.34 -5.57 7.78
N GLY A 803 -11.27 -5.75 6.45
CA GLY A 803 -12.40 -6.10 5.57
C GLY A 803 -12.15 -6.46 4.08
N ASP A 804 -13.26 -6.63 3.35
CA ASP A 804 -13.46 -6.88 1.88
C ASP A 804 -14.70 -6.05 1.40
N PHE A 805 -14.99 -5.89 0.10
CA PHE A 805 -16.09 -4.98 -0.35
C PHE A 805 -16.94 -5.36 -1.59
N ASN A 806 -16.45 -5.47 -2.86
CA ASN A 806 -17.34 -5.09 -4.01
C ASN A 806 -17.52 -5.99 -5.25
N ASN A 807 -16.74 -7.05 -5.46
CA ASN A 807 -16.69 -7.82 -6.73
C ASN A 807 -16.09 -7.10 -7.99
N GLU A 808 -15.61 -5.86 -7.93
CA GLU A 808 -14.35 -5.50 -8.64
C GLU A 808 -13.09 -5.95 -7.87
N ASN A 809 -13.30 -6.41 -6.63
CA ASN A 809 -12.78 -7.69 -6.14
C ASN A 809 -11.32 -7.72 -5.65
N LYS A 810 -10.93 -6.80 -4.79
CA LYS A 810 -9.67 -6.88 -4.03
C LYS A 810 -9.95 -6.70 -2.54
N SER A 811 -8.93 -6.49 -1.71
CA SER A 811 -9.10 -6.34 -0.25
C SER A 811 -7.99 -5.42 0.26
N ASP A 812 -8.27 -4.11 0.21
CA ASP A 812 -7.23 -3.11 -0.03
C ASP A 812 -7.07 -2.10 1.11
N LEU A 813 -7.79 -0.98 1.15
CA LEU A 813 -7.74 -0.01 2.24
C LEU A 813 -9.10 0.56 2.63
N ILE A 814 -9.34 0.85 3.90
CA ILE A 814 -10.42 1.76 4.28
C ILE A 814 -10.09 2.55 5.56
N LEU A 815 -10.67 3.74 5.70
CA LEU A 815 -10.16 4.77 6.60
C LEU A 815 -11.18 5.86 6.96
N THR A 816 -10.83 6.49 8.06
CA THR A 816 -11.42 7.66 8.72
C THR A 816 -10.34 8.75 8.83
N ASN A 817 -10.32 9.68 9.82
CA ASN A 817 -9.31 10.72 10.18
C ASN A 817 -9.66 11.41 11.54
N LEU A 818 -9.54 12.74 11.81
CA LEU A 818 -9.82 13.40 13.13
C LEU A 818 -11.07 14.26 13.14
N ASN A 819 -11.77 14.36 12.02
CA ASN A 819 -12.73 15.41 11.77
C ASN A 819 -14.26 15.04 11.53
N SER A 820 -14.72 13.77 11.39
CA SER A 820 -16.11 13.21 11.54
C SER A 820 -16.37 11.78 10.94
N THR A 821 -16.02 11.49 9.68
CA THR A 821 -16.77 10.54 8.80
C THR A 821 -15.98 9.36 8.16
N VAL A 822 -16.50 8.75 7.07
CA VAL A 822 -16.02 7.51 6.39
C VAL A 822 -15.96 7.67 4.87
N GLU A 823 -15.17 6.86 4.15
CA GLU A 823 -14.70 7.21 2.80
C GLU A 823 -14.40 6.02 1.86
N ILE A 824 -13.85 6.31 0.66
CA ILE A 824 -13.57 5.45 -0.51
C ILE A 824 -12.27 5.93 -1.19
N LEU A 825 -11.63 5.21 -2.11
CA LEU A 825 -10.50 5.70 -2.93
C LEU A 825 -10.11 4.73 -4.09
N LEU A 826 -10.49 4.88 -5.37
CA LEU A 826 -10.01 4.05 -6.54
C LEU A 826 -8.44 3.83 -6.64
N ASP A 827 -7.88 3.35 -7.77
CA ASP A 827 -6.56 3.81 -8.26
C ASP A 827 -6.44 3.86 -9.80
N TYR A 828 -5.40 4.52 -10.30
CA TYR A 828 -4.85 4.40 -11.67
C TYR A 828 -3.32 4.15 -11.68
N SER A 829 -2.71 4.11 -10.48
CA SER A 829 -1.37 3.63 -10.12
C SER A 829 -0.16 4.38 -10.66
N TYR A 830 0.96 4.20 -9.96
CA TYR A 830 2.24 4.90 -10.08
C TYR A 830 2.39 6.29 -9.39
N GLY A 831 1.52 6.86 -8.53
CA GLY A 831 0.27 6.46 -7.88
C GLY A 831 -0.02 7.48 -6.74
N THR A 832 -1.27 7.96 -6.54
CA THR A 832 -1.70 9.14 -5.74
C THR A 832 -3.21 9.46 -6.03
N PHE A 833 -3.89 10.37 -5.31
CA PHE A 833 -5.38 10.42 -5.19
C PHE A 833 -6.10 11.68 -5.77
N TYR A 834 -7.45 11.66 -5.83
CA TYR A 834 -8.38 12.64 -6.46
C TYR A 834 -9.51 13.21 -5.53
N THR A 835 -10.83 13.20 -5.82
CA THR A 835 -11.89 13.96 -5.07
C THR A 835 -13.33 13.42 -5.25
N ASN A 836 -14.26 13.51 -4.26
CA ASN A 836 -15.72 13.27 -4.47
C ASN A 836 -16.68 14.13 -3.57
N TRP A 837 -17.92 13.69 -3.25
CA TRP A 837 -19.08 14.58 -2.94
C TRP A 837 -19.62 14.67 -1.47
N THR A 838 -20.59 15.57 -1.24
CA THR A 838 -20.76 16.32 0.04
C THR A 838 -22.17 16.29 0.70
N PHE A 839 -22.19 16.26 2.05
CA PHE A 839 -23.32 16.12 2.98
C PHE A 839 -22.97 16.75 4.36
N ASP A 840 -23.80 16.67 5.43
CA ASP A 840 -23.57 17.41 6.71
C ASP A 840 -24.12 16.68 7.96
N THR A 841 -23.26 15.99 8.74
CA THR A 841 -23.64 15.03 9.80
C THR A 841 -22.66 14.97 11.00
N GLY A 842 -22.92 14.14 12.01
CA GLY A 842 -22.38 14.25 13.37
C GLY A 842 -21.02 13.58 13.68
N GLY A 843 -20.55 12.65 12.85
CA GLY A 843 -19.38 11.76 13.00
C GLY A 843 -19.24 10.87 14.24
N SER A 844 -19.20 9.52 14.10
CA SER A 844 -18.39 8.58 14.93
C SER A 844 -18.42 7.04 14.65
N PRO A 845 -18.39 6.53 13.41
CA PRO A 845 -18.25 5.08 13.17
C PRO A 845 -16.94 4.54 13.79
N SER A 846 -16.94 3.37 14.45
CA SER A 846 -15.90 3.00 15.44
C SER A 846 -15.42 1.53 15.68
N ALA A 847 -15.68 0.49 14.87
CA ALA A 847 -15.17 -0.89 15.13
C ALA A 847 -14.66 -1.74 13.93
N ALA A 848 -14.50 -3.07 14.12
CA ALA A 848 -13.96 -4.10 13.21
C ALA A 848 -14.72 -5.42 13.44
N ILE A 849 -15.20 -6.21 12.46
CA ILE A 849 -14.97 -6.24 11.01
C ILE A 849 -16.25 -5.99 10.18
N SER A 850 -16.07 -5.59 8.93
CA SER A 850 -17.07 -5.52 7.84
C SER A 850 -17.69 -6.89 7.64
N ASP A 851 -18.98 -7.01 7.38
CA ASP A 851 -19.60 -8.30 7.09
C ASP A 851 -21.01 -8.20 6.50
N ASP A 852 -21.38 -9.23 5.76
CA ASP A 852 -22.56 -9.27 4.93
C ASP A 852 -23.86 -9.64 5.64
N PHE A 853 -24.96 -9.15 5.05
CA PHE A 853 -26.32 -9.25 5.58
C PHE A 853 -27.23 -10.21 4.76
N ASN A 854 -26.75 -10.90 3.72
CA ASN A 854 -27.54 -11.77 2.81
C ASN A 854 -26.87 -13.02 2.20
N ASN A 855 -25.55 -13.21 2.30
CA ASN A 855 -24.73 -14.30 1.73
C ASN A 855 -24.45 -14.25 0.21
N ASP A 856 -24.99 -13.31 -0.58
CA ASP A 856 -24.80 -13.27 -2.04
C ASP A 856 -23.49 -12.58 -2.48
N MET A 857 -22.35 -13.01 -1.93
CA MET A 857 -20.99 -12.82 -2.47
C MET A 857 -20.42 -11.38 -2.57
N LYS A 858 -21.08 -10.36 -2.01
CA LYS A 858 -20.43 -9.11 -1.37
C LYS A 858 -19.92 -8.75 1.60
N MET A 859 -20.03 -7.60 2.38
CA MET A 859 -19.35 -7.31 3.66
C MET A 859 -19.86 -6.05 4.45
N ASP A 860 -21.16 -5.74 4.59
CA ASP A 860 -21.71 -4.50 5.24
C ASP A 860 -21.06 -3.97 6.55
N LEU A 861 -21.18 -2.66 6.82
CA LEU A 861 -20.56 -2.02 7.99
C LEU A 861 -21.23 -2.42 9.32
N ALA A 862 -20.50 -3.13 10.19
CA ALA A 862 -20.97 -3.57 11.52
C ALA A 862 -20.19 -2.89 12.67
N VAL A 863 -20.77 -1.84 13.28
CA VAL A 863 -20.01 -0.84 14.07
C VAL A 863 -20.88 -0.17 15.15
N ALA A 864 -20.35 0.66 16.05
CA ALA A 864 -21.16 1.62 16.81
C ALA A 864 -20.58 3.06 16.77
N ASN A 865 -21.18 3.95 17.56
CA ASN A 865 -20.67 5.26 17.91
C ASN A 865 -19.61 5.18 19.03
N MET A 866 -18.78 6.20 19.18
CA MET A 866 -17.99 6.42 20.41
C MET A 866 -18.77 7.26 21.42
N TYR A 867 -18.54 8.59 21.56
CA TYR A 867 -19.24 9.39 22.60
C TYR A 867 -20.76 9.13 22.60
N ASN A 868 -21.38 9.08 21.41
CA ASN A 868 -22.80 8.91 21.17
C ASN A 868 -23.29 7.45 21.32
N ASN A 869 -22.91 6.86 22.43
CA ASN A 869 -23.75 5.96 23.19
C ASN A 869 -24.02 4.54 22.69
N SER A 870 -23.85 4.16 21.42
CA SER A 870 -24.50 2.93 20.90
C SER A 870 -24.34 2.58 19.40
N VAL A 871 -24.73 1.33 19.04
CA VAL A 871 -25.08 0.63 17.75
C VAL A 871 -24.75 1.31 16.40
N SER A 872 -24.60 0.50 15.33
CA SER A 872 -24.90 0.82 13.93
C SER A 872 -24.67 -0.35 12.95
N ILE A 873 -25.47 -0.43 11.88
CA ILE A 873 -25.44 -1.42 10.79
C ILE A 873 -26.06 -0.86 9.49
N LEU A 874 -25.73 -1.38 8.31
CA LEU A 874 -26.14 -0.85 6.99
C LEU A 874 -26.45 -1.96 5.96
N LEU A 875 -27.19 -1.65 4.87
CA LEU A 875 -27.79 -2.63 3.95
C LEU A 875 -28.28 -2.03 2.59
N GLY A 876 -28.02 -2.63 1.40
CA GLY A 876 -28.90 -2.38 0.23
C GLY A 876 -28.59 -3.07 -1.12
N CYS A 877 -28.89 -2.41 -2.27
CA CYS A 877 -28.75 -2.88 -3.66
C CYS A 877 -28.76 -1.79 -4.78
N GLY A 878 -27.67 -1.38 -5.45
CA GLY A 878 -26.23 -1.53 -5.15
C GLY A 878 -25.25 -0.71 -6.00
N ASN A 879 -24.24 -0.08 -5.35
CA ASN A 879 -22.95 0.43 -5.85
C ASN A 879 -22.11 1.19 -4.77
N GLY A 880 -22.66 2.01 -3.85
CA GLY A 880 -21.79 2.69 -2.86
C GLY A 880 -22.33 3.54 -1.69
N THR A 881 -23.63 3.59 -1.39
CA THR A 881 -24.19 4.57 -0.42
C THR A 881 -25.51 4.16 0.25
N PHE A 882 -26.04 4.95 1.21
CA PHE A 882 -26.85 4.51 2.39
C PHE A 882 -27.91 5.50 3.04
N GLN A 883 -29.27 5.31 2.98
CA GLN A 883 -30.42 6.20 3.46
C GLN A 883 -30.79 6.38 4.96
N ASN A 884 -31.70 5.56 5.57
CA ASN A 884 -32.51 6.04 6.74
C ASN A 884 -33.26 5.00 7.63
N GLN A 885 -34.28 5.44 8.42
CA GLN A 885 -34.60 4.85 9.74
C GLN A 885 -35.99 4.22 10.00
N MET A 886 -35.95 3.13 10.77
CA MET A 886 -36.69 2.95 12.05
C MET A 886 -35.71 2.31 13.06
N THR A 887 -35.84 2.50 14.38
CA THR A 887 -34.70 2.26 15.28
C THR A 887 -34.92 1.49 16.60
N PHE A 888 -33.93 0.65 16.91
CA PHE A 888 -33.29 0.46 18.22
C PHE A 888 -33.40 1.67 19.18
N LEU A 889 -33.94 1.48 20.39
CA LEU A 889 -33.93 2.51 21.45
C LEU A 889 -34.12 1.88 22.85
N THR A 890 -33.12 1.97 23.74
CA THR A 890 -33.16 1.27 25.06
C THR A 890 -32.59 2.06 26.26
N GLY A 891 -31.28 2.09 26.51
CA GLY A 891 -30.64 2.87 27.60
C GLY A 891 -29.16 2.55 27.91
N LYS A 892 -28.45 3.48 28.59
CA LYS A 892 -27.09 3.51 29.24
C LYS A 892 -25.88 2.70 28.71
N ILE A 893 -24.67 3.19 29.02
CA ILE A 893 -23.24 2.74 28.81
C ILE A 893 -22.86 1.36 28.19
N PRO A 894 -23.11 1.02 26.92
CA PRO A 894 -22.58 -0.19 26.27
C PRO A 894 -21.06 -0.27 26.09
N VAL A 895 -20.56 -1.35 25.46
CA VAL A 895 -19.19 -1.33 24.88
C VAL A 895 -19.04 -1.93 23.46
N SER A 896 -19.39 -3.19 23.16
CA SER A 896 -18.92 -3.83 21.90
C SER A 896 -19.57 -5.17 21.48
N LEU A 897 -19.00 -5.84 20.47
CA LEU A 897 -19.55 -6.89 19.58
C LEU A 897 -19.49 -8.36 20.09
N THR A 898 -20.34 -9.23 19.53
CA THR A 898 -20.31 -10.72 19.58
C THR A 898 -20.58 -11.31 18.16
N SER A 899 -21.21 -12.50 17.96
CA SER A 899 -21.95 -12.96 16.74
C SER A 899 -21.97 -14.51 16.60
N GLY A 900 -22.43 -15.08 15.48
CA GLY A 900 -22.16 -16.47 15.06
C GLY A 900 -23.08 -17.04 13.96
N ASP A 901 -23.12 -18.38 13.85
CA ASP A 901 -23.22 -19.06 12.54
C ASP A 901 -24.35 -20.12 12.38
N PHE A 902 -25.52 -19.90 12.97
CA PHE A 902 -26.13 -20.92 13.85
C PHE A 902 -26.84 -22.19 13.34
N ASN A 903 -27.01 -22.48 12.04
CA ASN A 903 -27.30 -23.85 11.58
C ASN A 903 -26.87 -24.12 10.12
N ASN A 904 -27.07 -25.36 9.65
CA ASN A 904 -26.63 -25.86 8.33
C ASN A 904 -26.97 -24.94 7.13
N ASP A 905 -28.11 -24.25 7.17
CA ASP A 905 -28.81 -23.78 5.96
C ASP A 905 -28.68 -22.26 5.71
N LYS A 906 -28.21 -21.48 6.70
CA LYS A 906 -27.61 -20.13 6.61
C LYS A 906 -28.48 -18.92 6.15
N LYS A 907 -28.19 -17.72 6.69
CA LYS A 907 -29.08 -16.52 6.59
C LYS A 907 -28.49 -15.16 7.01
N ARG A 908 -27.49 -15.14 7.93
CA ARG A 908 -27.10 -14.02 8.83
C ARG A 908 -27.98 -13.73 10.08
N ASP A 909 -27.36 -13.52 11.26
CA ASP A 909 -27.86 -12.78 12.45
C ASP A 909 -26.76 -12.55 13.55
N LEU A 910 -27.05 -11.73 14.59
CA LEU A 910 -26.03 -11.00 15.38
C LEU A 910 -26.23 -11.00 16.92
N ALA A 911 -25.19 -10.62 17.69
CA ALA A 911 -25.30 -10.13 19.09
C ALA A 911 -24.24 -9.10 19.51
N VAL A 912 -24.53 -8.28 20.53
CA VAL A 912 -23.69 -7.15 21.01
C VAL A 912 -23.84 -7.02 22.53
N ALA A 913 -22.95 -6.28 23.20
CA ALA A 913 -22.64 -6.41 24.61
C ALA A 913 -22.27 -5.08 25.34
N ASN A 914 -22.72 -4.94 26.59
CA ASN A 914 -23.10 -3.66 27.21
C ASN A 914 -22.73 -3.43 28.70
N ASN A 915 -22.12 -2.31 29.14
CA ASN A 915 -21.61 -2.11 30.53
C ASN A 915 -22.67 -1.83 31.65
N ASP A 916 -22.29 -1.08 32.71
CA ASP A 916 -23.03 -0.43 33.85
C ASP A 916 -24.34 -0.96 34.49
N GLY A 917 -25.09 -1.90 33.91
CA GLY A 917 -26.33 -2.45 34.47
C GLY A 917 -26.34 -3.98 34.61
N SER A 918 -26.95 -4.46 35.71
CA SER A 918 -27.41 -5.85 35.82
C SER A 918 -28.63 -6.09 34.92
N ASN A 919 -28.91 -7.36 34.61
CA ASN A 919 -29.65 -7.84 33.43
C ASN A 919 -28.86 -7.65 32.12
N ILE A 920 -28.58 -8.75 31.42
CA ILE A 920 -27.96 -8.79 30.07
C ILE A 920 -28.49 -10.03 29.34
N SER A 921 -28.27 -10.21 28.04
CA SER A 921 -28.62 -11.47 27.35
C SER A 921 -27.78 -11.67 26.09
N VAL A 922 -27.96 -12.85 25.52
CA VAL A 922 -27.85 -13.12 24.09
C VAL A 922 -28.83 -12.28 23.24
N LEU A 923 -28.52 -12.10 21.96
CA LEU A 923 -29.39 -11.56 20.91
C LEU A 923 -29.19 -12.37 19.62
N PHE A 924 -30.22 -12.44 18.80
CA PHE A 924 -30.36 -13.29 17.60
C PHE A 924 -31.89 -13.32 17.23
N GLY A 925 -32.38 -13.84 16.09
CA GLY A 925 -33.82 -14.12 15.94
C GLY A 925 -34.28 -15.07 14.83
N ASN A 926 -35.00 -14.51 13.86
CA ASN A 926 -35.47 -15.15 12.63
C ASN A 926 -34.57 -14.82 11.43
N GLY A 927 -34.00 -13.61 11.42
CA GLY A 927 -33.23 -13.04 10.32
C GLY A 927 -34.03 -12.18 9.33
N ASP A 928 -34.57 -11.01 9.74
CA ASP A 928 -34.67 -9.85 8.83
C ASP A 928 -34.77 -8.41 9.45
N GLY A 929 -35.15 -8.14 10.72
CA GLY A 929 -35.10 -6.74 11.24
C GLY A 929 -36.00 -6.15 12.36
N THR A 930 -37.19 -6.65 12.73
CA THR A 930 -37.98 -6.15 13.90
C THR A 930 -38.39 -7.27 14.84
N PHE A 931 -38.38 -7.03 16.17
CA PHE A 931 -37.82 -8.00 17.13
C PHE A 931 -38.72 -8.34 18.35
N GLN A 932 -38.63 -9.55 18.91
CA GLN A 932 -39.42 -10.01 20.09
C GLN A 932 -38.77 -11.16 20.88
N SER A 933 -38.87 -11.19 22.23
CA SER A 933 -38.03 -12.04 23.11
C SER A 933 -38.70 -12.53 24.41
N GLN A 934 -38.16 -13.60 25.06
CA GLN A 934 -37.49 -13.50 26.40
C GLN A 934 -36.99 -14.83 27.05
N SER A 935 -36.11 -14.75 28.07
CA SER A 935 -35.54 -15.84 28.92
C SER A 935 -34.85 -15.30 30.21
N MET A 936 -34.32 -16.17 31.11
CA MET A 936 -33.60 -15.78 32.36
C MET A 936 -32.66 -16.90 32.87
N TYR A 937 -31.39 -16.61 33.22
CA TYR A 937 -30.40 -17.61 33.73
C TYR A 937 -29.35 -17.06 34.75
N LYS A 938 -28.05 -16.98 34.39
CA LYS A 938 -26.95 -16.35 35.17
C LYS A 938 -25.98 -15.64 34.21
N SER A 939 -25.30 -14.60 34.68
CA SER A 939 -24.05 -14.07 34.10
C SER A 939 -23.24 -13.37 35.21
N GLY A 940 -21.99 -13.00 34.94
CA GLY A 940 -21.06 -12.46 35.94
C GLY A 940 -21.27 -10.99 36.33
N ILE A 941 -20.35 -10.42 37.12
CA ILE A 941 -20.28 -9.00 37.50
C ILE A 941 -19.31 -8.18 36.62
N ASN A 942 -19.40 -6.84 36.67
CA ASN A 942 -18.37 -5.86 36.26
C ASN A 942 -17.59 -6.20 34.97
N SER A 943 -18.27 -6.15 33.83
CA SER A 943 -17.94 -6.94 32.64
C SER A 943 -17.17 -6.23 31.48
N LYS A 944 -16.74 -7.03 30.48
CA LYS A 944 -15.81 -6.73 29.37
C LYS A 944 -15.74 -7.91 28.35
N CYS A 945 -14.66 -8.68 28.13
CA CYS A 945 -14.49 -9.36 26.81
C CYS A 945 -14.89 -10.85 26.67
N ILE A 946 -14.40 -11.49 25.60
CA ILE A 946 -15.04 -12.55 24.78
C ILE A 946 -14.06 -13.02 23.65
N ILE A 947 -14.12 -14.30 23.20
CA ILE A 947 -14.32 -14.68 21.77
C ILE A 947 -15.29 -15.88 21.68
N SER A 948 -14.82 -17.10 21.93
CA SER A 948 -14.84 -18.26 21.01
C SER A 948 -13.37 -18.47 20.53
N VAL A 949 -12.93 -18.88 19.35
CA VAL A 949 -13.55 -19.31 18.08
C VAL A 949 -12.90 -20.65 17.67
N ASP A 950 -13.51 -21.39 16.74
CA ASP A 950 -13.51 -22.88 16.73
C ASP A 950 -12.40 -23.71 17.41
N LEU A 951 -12.76 -24.34 18.54
CA LEU A 951 -11.96 -25.29 19.33
C LEU A 951 -12.21 -26.82 19.18
N ASN A 952 -13.18 -27.38 18.41
CA ASN A 952 -13.38 -28.87 18.41
C ASN A 952 -14.03 -29.64 17.19
N ASN A 953 -14.24 -29.08 15.99
CA ASN A 953 -14.63 -29.77 14.71
C ASN A 953 -15.96 -30.60 14.63
N ASP A 954 -16.52 -30.78 13.42
CA ASP A 954 -17.86 -31.35 13.05
C ASP A 954 -19.10 -30.46 13.32
N ARG A 955 -18.91 -29.29 13.96
CA ARG A 955 -19.73 -28.05 13.92
C ARG A 955 -21.05 -27.95 14.75
N ILE A 956 -20.98 -27.18 15.88
CA ILE A 956 -21.87 -26.63 16.97
C ILE A 956 -21.05 -25.45 17.55
N LEU A 957 -21.54 -24.46 18.31
CA LEU A 957 -20.63 -23.54 19.04
C LEU A 957 -19.66 -24.26 20.03
N ASP A 958 -18.55 -23.64 20.39
CA ASP A 958 -18.12 -23.45 21.79
C ASP A 958 -17.64 -21.97 21.91
N LEU A 959 -17.23 -21.49 23.09
CA LEU A 959 -17.13 -20.04 23.31
C LEU A 959 -16.02 -19.62 24.31
N VAL A 960 -15.78 -18.32 24.49
CA VAL A 960 -14.85 -17.77 25.50
C VAL A 960 -15.30 -16.39 26.03
N VAL A 961 -16.50 -16.29 26.60
CA VAL A 961 -17.08 -15.06 27.23
C VAL A 961 -16.30 -14.71 28.54
N ALA A 962 -15.31 -13.82 28.50
CA ALA A 962 -14.11 -13.77 29.35
C ALA A 962 -14.10 -12.85 30.60
N ASN A 963 -14.08 -13.45 31.80
CA ASN A 963 -14.26 -12.79 33.11
C ASN A 963 -13.01 -12.08 33.74
N GLN A 964 -13.13 -11.38 34.91
CA GLN A 964 -11.99 -10.81 35.68
C GLN A 964 -12.31 -10.45 37.18
N GLY A 965 -12.42 -11.45 38.08
CA GLY A 965 -12.74 -11.31 39.53
C GLY A 965 -11.71 -11.90 40.53
N GLU A 966 -11.65 -13.24 40.69
CA GLU A 966 -10.57 -14.01 41.36
C GLU A 966 -9.14 -13.81 40.77
N ASN A 967 -8.65 -14.69 39.86
CA ASN A 967 -7.40 -14.46 39.10
C ASN A 967 -7.34 -15.12 37.68
N THR A 968 -8.43 -15.71 37.18
CA THR A 968 -8.43 -16.76 36.12
C THR A 968 -9.78 -16.87 35.33
N ILE A 969 -9.84 -16.85 33.99
CA ILE A 969 -11.10 -16.98 33.20
C ILE A 969 -11.67 -18.41 33.16
N SER A 970 -12.23 -18.87 32.03
CA SER A 970 -12.38 -20.28 31.63
C SER A 970 -12.39 -20.54 30.08
N VAL A 971 -12.39 -21.80 29.60
CA VAL A 971 -12.87 -22.30 28.26
C VAL A 971 -13.49 -23.70 28.46
N LEU A 972 -14.54 -24.13 27.76
CA LEU A 972 -15.58 -24.97 28.41
C LEU A 972 -16.06 -26.31 27.76
N PHE A 973 -16.24 -26.41 26.44
CA PHE A 973 -16.76 -27.56 25.64
C PHE A 973 -18.27 -27.91 25.73
N GLY A 974 -18.83 -28.45 24.63
CA GLY A 974 -20.27 -28.69 24.40
C GLY A 974 -20.80 -30.11 24.70
N ASN A 975 -22.14 -30.29 24.58
CA ASN A 975 -22.85 -31.59 24.72
C ASN A 975 -24.27 -31.66 24.10
N LYS A 976 -24.80 -30.57 23.50
CA LYS A 976 -26.10 -30.53 22.78
C LYS A 976 -27.36 -30.83 23.63
N ASP A 977 -27.48 -30.27 24.84
CA ASP A 977 -28.65 -30.35 25.73
C ASP A 977 -29.13 -29.03 26.42
N GLY A 978 -28.36 -27.94 26.33
CA GLY A 978 -28.66 -26.61 26.90
C GLY A 978 -28.21 -26.32 28.35
N THR A 979 -27.54 -27.25 29.05
CA THR A 979 -27.23 -27.11 30.50
C THR A 979 -25.76 -26.86 30.86
N PHE A 980 -25.13 -25.77 30.40
CA PHE A 980 -23.75 -25.35 30.76
C PHE A 980 -23.49 -25.27 32.34
N GLN A 981 -22.30 -25.65 32.90
CA GLN A 981 -22.07 -26.03 34.36
C GLN A 981 -20.86 -25.46 35.22
N THR A 982 -19.68 -26.12 35.40
CA THR A 982 -18.72 -25.95 36.57
C THR A 982 -17.19 -26.19 36.26
N GLN A 983 -16.23 -26.15 37.23
CA GLN A 983 -14.96 -25.37 37.14
C GLN A 983 -13.52 -25.92 37.46
N ILE A 984 -12.46 -25.54 36.68
CA ILE A 984 -10.97 -25.61 37.00
C ILE A 984 -10.11 -24.56 36.18
N LYS A 985 -9.27 -23.66 36.76
CA LYS A 985 -8.98 -22.31 36.13
C LYS A 985 -7.49 -21.73 36.21
N TYR A 986 -6.92 -21.11 35.13
CA TYR A 986 -5.52 -20.54 34.93
C TYR A 986 -5.13 -19.86 33.52
N GLY A 987 -4.70 -18.56 33.40
CA GLY A 987 -4.45 -17.78 32.13
C GLY A 987 -3.28 -16.78 31.99
N ALA A 988 -2.79 -16.12 33.05
CA ALA A 988 -3.14 -16.28 34.48
C ALA A 988 -2.97 -15.00 35.32
N GLY A 989 -2.98 -13.84 34.67
CA GLY A 989 -2.93 -12.55 35.36
C GLY A 989 -3.45 -11.42 34.47
N ASN A 990 -4.03 -10.41 35.08
CA ASN A 990 -5.05 -9.52 34.49
C ASN A 990 -4.61 -8.74 33.24
N GLY A 991 -5.53 -7.97 32.66
CA GLY A 991 -5.31 -7.04 31.53
C GLY A 991 -6.66 -6.50 31.04
N PRO A 992 -7.04 -6.62 29.75
CA PRO A 992 -6.22 -6.87 28.56
C PRO A 992 -6.77 -6.18 27.26
N VAL A 993 -6.22 -6.46 26.05
CA VAL A 993 -6.25 -5.47 24.93
C VAL A 993 -6.43 -5.92 23.45
N VAL A 994 -6.34 -7.20 23.01
CA VAL A 994 -6.88 -7.66 21.68
C VAL A 994 -7.37 -9.11 21.65
N VAL A 995 -8.17 -9.51 20.63
CA VAL A 995 -8.65 -10.89 20.38
C VAL A 995 -8.91 -11.27 18.92
N VAL A 996 -7.94 -11.89 18.24
CA VAL A 996 -8.02 -12.33 16.81
C VAL A 996 -7.36 -13.74 16.61
N SER A 997 -6.92 -14.20 15.43
CA SER A 997 -6.17 -15.48 15.19
C SER A 997 -5.27 -15.49 13.89
N ALA A 998 -4.15 -16.28 13.83
CA ALA A 998 -3.09 -16.39 12.75
C ALA A 998 -2.45 -17.84 12.63
N ASP A 999 -1.21 -18.11 12.09
CA ASP A 999 -0.39 -19.40 12.27
C ASP A 999 0.87 -19.26 13.18
N PHE A 1000 1.17 -20.34 13.94
CA PHE A 1000 2.27 -20.51 14.88
C PHE A 1000 2.97 -21.87 14.85
N ASN A 1001 2.28 -22.96 14.50
CA ASN A 1001 2.82 -24.31 14.69
C ASN A 1001 2.55 -25.37 13.62
N LEU A 1002 1.73 -25.09 12.57
CA LEU A 1002 1.31 -25.99 11.46
C LEU A 1002 0.38 -27.13 11.93
N ASP A 1003 -0.81 -27.38 11.38
CA ASP A 1003 -1.58 -26.81 10.26
C ASP A 1003 -3.05 -26.60 10.69
N LYS A 1004 -3.61 -25.39 10.58
CA LYS A 1004 -5.06 -25.20 10.30
C LYS A 1004 -6.14 -25.59 11.33
N ILE A 1005 -5.85 -26.11 12.53
CA ILE A 1005 -6.48 -25.64 13.80
C ILE A 1005 -5.60 -24.49 14.34
N MET A 1006 -5.52 -24.29 15.65
CA MET A 1006 -4.77 -23.23 16.31
C MET A 1006 -4.28 -23.52 17.74
N ASP A 1007 -3.55 -22.53 18.26
CA ASP A 1007 -3.25 -22.19 19.65
C ASP A 1007 -3.27 -20.62 19.78
N ILE A 1008 -2.72 -19.96 20.83
CA ILE A 1008 -3.07 -18.57 21.22
C ILE A 1008 -1.89 -17.57 21.44
N ALA A 1009 -1.93 -16.34 20.85
CA ALA A 1009 -1.07 -15.20 21.23
C ALA A 1009 -1.65 -14.28 22.36
N VAL A 1010 -1.68 -14.77 23.62
CA VAL A 1010 -2.15 -14.13 24.92
C VAL A 1010 -1.16 -13.13 25.56
N LEU A 1011 -0.31 -12.50 24.78
CA LEU A 1011 0.97 -11.98 25.30
C LEU A 1011 0.79 -10.87 26.40
N ASN A 1012 1.45 -10.96 27.60
CA ASN A 1012 1.12 -10.26 28.89
C ASN A 1012 2.27 -9.39 29.56
N GLN A 1013 2.01 -8.55 30.59
CA GLN A 1013 2.71 -7.26 30.86
C GLN A 1013 3.70 -7.08 32.05
N TYR A 1014 3.29 -6.49 33.17
CA TYR A 1014 4.01 -5.43 33.91
C TYR A 1014 5.27 -5.83 34.72
N SER A 1015 5.55 -7.12 34.86
CA SER A 1015 6.69 -7.67 35.61
C SER A 1015 7.49 -8.67 34.78
N ASN A 1016 7.64 -8.37 33.48
CA ASN A 1016 8.39 -9.16 32.50
C ASN A 1016 7.95 -10.62 32.44
N ASN A 1017 6.77 -10.86 31.86
CA ASN A 1017 6.36 -12.15 31.30
C ASN A 1017 5.12 -12.02 30.38
N ILE A 1018 5.37 -12.01 29.08
CA ILE A 1018 4.57 -12.73 28.08
C ILE A 1018 4.87 -14.23 28.27
N ASN A 1019 3.90 -15.16 28.15
CA ASN A 1019 4.21 -16.42 27.46
C ASN A 1019 3.56 -16.44 26.06
N ILE A 1020 4.01 -17.35 25.22
CA ILE A 1020 3.18 -18.16 24.33
C ILE A 1020 3.29 -19.60 24.86
N LEU A 1021 2.35 -20.50 24.57
CA LEU A 1021 2.55 -21.92 24.90
C LEU A 1021 2.54 -22.86 23.68
N PHE A 1022 1.61 -22.75 22.74
CA PHE A 1022 1.23 -23.83 21.80
C PHE A 1022 0.35 -24.95 22.44
N GLY A 1023 -0.52 -25.59 21.64
CA GLY A 1023 -1.89 -26.05 21.99
C GLY A 1023 -2.17 -27.56 22.07
N ASP A 1024 -3.46 -27.97 22.02
CA ASP A 1024 -3.82 -29.37 22.39
C ASP A 1024 -5.01 -30.13 21.74
N GLY A 1025 -5.98 -30.63 22.51
CA GLY A 1025 -6.41 -32.02 22.44
C GLY A 1025 -5.37 -33.03 22.90
N ASN A 1026 -4.71 -32.79 24.05
CA ASN A 1026 -3.75 -33.71 24.67
C ASN A 1026 -3.72 -33.65 26.21
N MET A 1027 -4.87 -33.36 26.85
CA MET A 1027 -5.07 -33.26 28.30
C MET A 1027 -4.09 -32.33 29.05
N THR A 1028 -3.41 -31.40 28.37
CA THR A 1028 -2.62 -30.32 28.97
C THR A 1028 -2.78 -29.04 28.14
N PHE A 1029 -2.93 -27.85 28.75
CA PHE A 1029 -3.20 -26.57 28.05
C PHE A 1029 -1.88 -25.78 27.86
N PRO A 1030 -1.01 -26.15 26.91
CA PRO A 1030 0.17 -26.83 27.43
C PRO A 1030 1.56 -26.22 27.30
N THR A 1031 2.01 -25.77 26.12
CA THR A 1031 3.44 -25.85 25.71
C THR A 1031 4.39 -24.70 26.21
N ARG A 1032 5.32 -24.08 25.44
CA ARG A 1032 6.23 -22.98 25.91
C ARG A 1032 6.88 -22.09 24.81
N ASN A 1033 6.78 -20.76 24.95
CA ASN A 1033 7.87 -19.73 24.96
C ASN A 1033 7.34 -18.27 25.17
N SER A 1034 7.82 -17.21 24.47
CA SER A 1034 7.54 -15.76 24.65
C SER A 1034 8.37 -14.91 23.68
N LEU A 1035 8.04 -13.62 23.53
CA LEU A 1035 8.75 -12.66 22.67
C LEU A 1035 9.28 -11.44 23.45
N VAL A 1036 10.05 -10.59 22.74
CA VAL A 1036 10.29 -9.18 23.10
C VAL A 1036 9.99 -8.34 21.87
N THR A 1037 9.19 -7.31 22.05
CA THR A 1037 8.77 -6.48 20.94
C THR A 1037 8.68 -5.05 21.46
N GLY A 1038 9.42 -4.10 20.87
CA GLY A 1038 9.64 -2.75 21.40
C GLY A 1038 9.54 -2.65 22.92
N ILE A 1039 10.30 -3.54 23.59
CA ILE A 1039 10.33 -4.00 25.01
C ILE A 1039 9.00 -4.12 25.79
N TRP A 1040 8.16 -3.09 25.72
CA TRP A 1040 6.81 -2.92 26.27
C TRP A 1040 5.89 -2.82 25.05
N PRO A 1041 5.30 -3.95 24.60
CA PRO A 1041 4.48 -4.01 23.40
C PRO A 1041 3.15 -3.23 23.40
N SER A 1042 2.45 -3.33 22.26
CA SER A 1042 1.08 -2.84 22.00
C SER A 1042 0.42 -3.38 20.71
N ALA A 1043 1.06 -4.23 19.90
CA ALA A 1043 0.46 -4.95 18.73
C ALA A 1043 1.25 -6.21 18.30
N ILE A 1044 0.71 -7.01 17.38
CA ILE A 1044 1.36 -8.12 16.65
C ILE A 1044 0.97 -8.10 15.14
N ILE A 1045 1.81 -8.57 14.19
CA ILE A 1045 1.49 -8.86 12.75
C ILE A 1045 1.84 -10.33 12.40
N VAL A 1046 1.69 -10.72 11.12
CA VAL A 1046 2.77 -11.39 10.34
C VAL A 1046 2.89 -10.74 8.93
N ASP A 1047 3.99 -10.89 8.17
CA ASP A 1047 4.37 -10.14 6.93
C ASP A 1047 5.27 -11.01 5.98
N ASP A 1048 5.52 -10.68 4.67
CA ASP A 1048 5.75 -11.65 3.54
C ASP A 1048 7.11 -11.81 2.79
N PHE A 1049 7.70 -10.81 2.15
CA PHE A 1049 8.79 -11.00 1.13
C PHE A 1049 8.62 -11.94 -0.11
N ASN A 1050 7.94 -13.12 -0.08
CA ASN A 1050 8.35 -14.31 -0.88
C ASN A 1050 7.32 -15.41 -1.30
N ASN A 1051 6.06 -15.45 -0.83
CA ASN A 1051 5.21 -16.67 -0.62
C ASN A 1051 5.14 -17.85 -1.64
N ASP A 1052 4.85 -19.11 -1.28
CA ASP A 1052 4.77 -19.81 0.02
C ASP A 1052 3.70 -19.33 1.03
N GLY A 1053 4.08 -19.24 2.33
CA GLY A 1053 3.24 -18.73 3.44
C GLY A 1053 3.83 -18.86 4.86
N LYS A 1054 5.14 -18.64 5.16
CA LYS A 1054 5.73 -18.98 6.50
C LYS A 1054 6.95 -18.20 6.99
N SER A 1055 6.92 -17.66 8.22
CA SER A 1055 7.20 -16.22 8.37
C SER A 1055 8.04 -15.77 9.58
N ASP A 1056 8.08 -14.44 9.80
CA ASP A 1056 9.00 -13.74 10.68
C ASP A 1056 8.37 -12.50 11.39
N LEU A 1057 9.16 -11.83 12.27
CA LEU A 1057 8.82 -10.62 13.04
C LEU A 1057 9.00 -9.33 12.23
N ALA A 1058 8.25 -8.27 12.53
CA ALA A 1058 8.56 -6.85 12.25
C ALA A 1058 7.89 -5.99 13.34
N VAL A 1059 8.64 -5.13 14.05
CA VAL A 1059 8.44 -4.97 15.53
C VAL A 1059 8.47 -3.50 16.05
N ILE A 1060 7.83 -2.54 15.38
CA ILE A 1060 8.14 -1.08 15.48
C ILE A 1060 7.97 -0.42 16.87
N ASN A 1061 8.84 0.59 17.10
CA ASN A 1061 9.55 0.91 18.36
C ASN A 1061 8.91 1.88 19.41
N GLU A 1062 9.48 1.92 20.63
CA GLU A 1062 9.57 3.06 21.58
C GLU A 1062 10.88 3.22 22.40
N ARG A 1063 10.82 3.41 23.74
CA ARG A 1063 11.75 4.29 24.52
C ARG A 1063 13.13 3.71 24.89
N SER A 1064 13.74 2.90 24.03
CA SER A 1064 15.16 2.52 24.18
C SER A 1064 15.98 2.46 22.88
N ASN A 1065 15.39 2.85 21.73
CA ASN A 1065 16.08 3.02 20.44
C ASN A 1065 17.03 1.86 20.09
N THR A 1066 16.48 0.64 19.98
CA THR A 1066 17.17 -0.65 19.96
C THR A 1066 16.55 -1.71 18.99
N PHE A 1067 16.13 -1.31 17.78
CA PHE A 1067 15.68 -2.08 16.59
C PHE A 1067 16.74 -3.06 15.98
N MET A 1068 16.33 -4.20 15.38
CA MET A 1068 17.06 -5.04 14.38
C MET A 1068 16.14 -5.57 13.23
N ILE A 1069 16.64 -6.41 12.30
CA ILE A 1069 15.94 -7.29 11.29
C ILE A 1069 16.73 -8.63 11.19
N TYR A 1070 16.25 -9.73 10.57
CA TYR A 1070 17.01 -10.92 10.03
C TYR A 1070 16.13 -11.78 9.07
N LEU A 1071 16.16 -13.13 9.08
CA LEU A 1071 15.30 -14.03 8.26
C LEU A 1071 15.32 -15.54 8.68
N ASN A 1072 14.20 -16.26 8.51
CA ASN A 1072 13.90 -17.63 8.96
C ASN A 1072 14.25 -18.77 7.96
N SER A 1073 14.19 -20.03 8.41
CA SER A 1073 14.00 -21.26 7.62
C SER A 1073 13.77 -22.52 8.51
N CYS A 1074 12.57 -22.72 9.07
CA CYS A 1074 12.24 -23.93 9.86
C CYS A 1074 12.16 -25.20 9.01
N ILE A 1075 13.08 -26.14 9.29
CA ILE A 1075 13.16 -27.56 8.88
C ILE A 1075 13.92 -28.38 9.95
#